data_AF-A0A1L8FDT2-F1
#
_entry.id   AF-A0A1L8FDT2-F1
#
_cell.length_a   1.000
_cell.length_b   1.000
_cell.length_c   1.000
_cell.angle_alpha   90.00
_cell.angle_beta   90.00
_cell.angle_gamma   90.00
#
_symmetry.space_group_name_H-M   'P 1'
#
loop_
_entity.id
_entity.type
_entity.pdbx_description
1 polymer ?
#
loop_
_entity_poly.entity_id
_entity_poly.type
_entity_poly.pdbx_seq_one_letter_code
_entity_poly.pdbx_strand_id
1 'polypeptide(L)'
;MEVPVLGEPDGVLQGTPPESDQMNVQPYEHNEQNAEEPEIAPKPKVESVSVVTEADEIIHGNHPQEIVLSTPEPVDSILEVPTAPQQDITSQASDMDGPKELITEYRQDLDIPGLIEDSVKDIITGSHFDTDCTKGLLSNIQSSSPQESLLEENKEELSSAEFDFKRPNGLHKSELALNMLEKCVQDKYQQQEQTIYRLKEENKKHQELILEICSEKDHLREEVKKLKEAQKKYIGSVKQLEGKMEEVNKELKMSKDKLLAQDSSAKNAIQQLQKEMAFRTEQANKKCEEARQEKEAMVMKYVRGEKESLDLRKEKETLERKLREANKEIEKSSNRIKLLTQEKGRLHQLCESKESETSRQNREIEKLKEEVNSYAIKVKWANNKLKTELETHKETKDRLKNTTLKLNQAREETDQIRRNCQEMIMSYKESDEIKSNNLDGKLKVTKVELEMQMQEKSEHLEVHQAKIKELDDLKRTFTEGMDELRTLRTKVKCLEAERLRTEEELSKYKELINRQKTQIQNLQDKAKSLDQQEEQHQRDKQEMEGLREELDSLNSVISDLQNDIEGSRTRESELLGFTEKLTSKNAQLQSESNSLQAQLDKLTFSESELRSHLEQLRHHNSHLNERILTEAAQWQKQVQALQTELEEQQQLVTSLNTRVEELKNELVTQKRKNAVNLKDLSKQLQQARKKLEQTENGGCEKEVSSMGSRSSSSGSLNAKSSNEDRSPENTSSSAQGDSFPEVDKAILIERIIRLQKAHARKNEKIDFMEDHIKQLVEELRKKTKIIQTYILREEAGTLSSEASDLNKAHLSKRGGIMASLYTSHPADSGLTLDLSLEINRKLQAVLEDTLLKNITLKESLQTLGTEIERLITQQHKAERRM
;
A
#
# COMPACT_ATOMS: atom_id res chain seq x y z
N MET A 1 -34.40 -57.22 -8.47
CA MET A 1 -34.61 -58.59 -7.97
C MET A 1 -34.77 -58.51 -6.45
N GLU A 2 -35.64 -59.35 -5.93
CA GLU A 2 -36.03 -59.67 -4.54
C GLU A 2 -35.42 -58.91 -3.33
N VAL A 3 -36.31 -58.68 -2.35
CA VAL A 3 -36.07 -58.17 -1.00
C VAL A 3 -36.58 -59.22 -0.01
N PRO A 4 -35.80 -59.60 1.01
CA PRO A 4 -36.29 -59.53 2.40
C PRO A 4 -35.20 -59.02 3.39
N VAL A 5 -35.45 -58.40 4.56
CA VAL A 5 -36.61 -58.22 5.47
C VAL A 5 -36.76 -59.29 6.58
N LEU A 6 -36.48 -58.85 7.82
CA LEU A 6 -36.83 -59.38 9.17
C LEU A 6 -36.19 -60.69 9.66
N GLY A 7 -35.86 -60.74 10.96
CA GLY A 7 -35.24 -61.92 11.61
C GLY A 7 -34.71 -61.75 13.06
N GLU A 8 -35.53 -61.25 13.98
CA GLU A 8 -35.34 -61.32 15.46
C GLU A 8 -36.71 -61.69 16.11
N PRO A 9 -36.82 -62.15 17.38
CA PRO A 9 -35.83 -62.14 18.48
C PRO A 9 -35.73 -63.50 19.26
N ASP A 10 -35.39 -63.38 20.56
CA ASP A 10 -35.49 -64.33 21.70
C ASP A 10 -34.33 -65.31 22.02
N GLY A 11 -33.83 -65.21 23.27
CA GLY A 11 -32.71 -66.00 23.80
C GLY A 11 -32.20 -65.54 25.18
N VAL A 12 -33.05 -65.53 26.21
CA VAL A 12 -32.70 -65.08 27.58
C VAL A 12 -32.04 -66.21 28.40
N LEU A 13 -30.92 -65.93 29.12
CA LEU A 13 -30.72 -66.26 30.55
C LEU A 13 -29.32 -65.93 31.12
N GLN A 14 -29.31 -65.42 32.36
CA GLN A 14 -28.32 -65.54 33.45
C GLN A 14 -26.83 -65.13 33.26
N GLY A 15 -26.36 -64.27 34.19
CA GLY A 15 -24.94 -64.00 34.44
C GLY A 15 -24.72 -62.89 35.48
N THR A 16 -24.60 -63.22 36.77
CA THR A 16 -24.28 -62.26 37.84
C THR A 16 -22.77 -61.97 37.92
N PRO A 17 -22.33 -60.71 38.15
CA PRO A 17 -20.91 -60.38 38.28
C PRO A 17 -20.36 -60.68 39.69
N PRO A 18 -19.08 -61.10 39.81
CA PRO A 18 -18.34 -61.13 41.09
C PRO A 18 -17.60 -59.81 41.37
N GLU A 19 -17.00 -59.70 42.56
CA GLU A 19 -16.32 -58.50 43.05
C GLU A 19 -15.02 -58.13 42.30
N SER A 20 -14.67 -56.84 42.33
CA SER A 20 -13.35 -56.31 41.93
C SER A 20 -12.56 -55.88 43.15
N ASP A 21 -11.34 -56.39 43.31
CA ASP A 21 -10.55 -56.29 44.54
C ASP A 21 -9.22 -55.54 44.34
N GLN A 22 -8.85 -54.69 45.32
CA GLN A 22 -7.57 -53.97 45.44
C GLN A 22 -7.22 -52.96 44.30
N MET A 23 -6.26 -52.03 44.42
CA MET A 23 -5.24 -51.75 45.45
C MET A 23 -5.28 -50.28 45.94
N ASN A 24 -4.80 -50.06 47.17
CA ASN A 24 -4.49 -48.75 47.76
C ASN A 24 -2.97 -48.62 47.93
N VAL A 25 -2.37 -47.50 47.51
CA VAL A 25 -0.94 -47.21 47.72
C VAL A 25 -0.75 -45.73 48.09
N GLN A 26 -0.34 -45.49 49.34
CA GLN A 26 0.28 -44.22 49.78
C GLN A 26 1.80 -44.25 49.54
N PRO A 27 2.45 -43.08 49.52
CA PRO A 27 3.74 -42.91 50.20
C PRO A 27 3.61 -42.04 51.45
N TYR A 28 4.48 -42.29 52.44
CA TYR A 28 4.55 -41.51 53.68
C TYR A 28 5.52 -40.33 53.59
N GLU A 29 5.24 -39.36 54.46
CA GLU A 29 6.11 -38.37 55.11
C GLU A 29 7.63 -38.40 54.85
N HIS A 30 8.21 -37.20 54.80
CA HIS A 30 9.28 -36.89 55.75
C HIS A 30 9.14 -35.48 56.31
N ASN A 31 9.67 -35.26 57.51
CA ASN A 31 9.44 -34.10 58.38
C ASN A 31 10.78 -33.45 58.75
N GLU A 32 10.85 -32.12 58.76
CA GLU A 32 12.03 -31.38 59.28
C GLU A 32 11.60 -30.02 59.84
N GLN A 33 12.33 -29.51 60.84
CA GLN A 33 11.90 -28.42 61.72
C GLN A 33 12.88 -27.24 61.72
N ASN A 34 12.35 -26.01 61.62
CA ASN A 34 12.68 -24.80 62.40
C ASN A 34 11.87 -23.64 61.80
N ALA A 35 11.12 -22.80 62.52
CA ALA A 35 11.36 -22.09 63.80
C ALA A 35 12.26 -20.85 63.67
N GLU A 36 11.64 -19.70 63.37
CA GLU A 36 11.94 -18.43 64.04
C GLU A 36 10.77 -17.45 63.90
N GLU A 37 10.43 -16.78 65.01
CA GLU A 37 9.46 -15.69 65.13
C GLU A 37 10.23 -14.50 65.74
N PRO A 38 9.94 -13.24 65.36
CA PRO A 38 9.47 -12.34 66.42
C PRO A 38 8.46 -11.27 65.97
N GLU A 39 7.65 -10.82 66.94
CA GLU A 39 6.95 -9.53 66.86
C GLU A 39 7.93 -8.34 66.79
N ILE A 40 7.47 -7.20 66.23
CA ILE A 40 7.73 -5.86 66.78
C ILE A 40 6.69 -4.85 66.26
N ALA A 41 6.38 -3.83 67.06
CA ALA A 41 5.20 -2.96 66.91
C ALA A 41 5.32 -1.85 65.83
N PRO A 42 4.19 -1.35 65.29
CA PRO A 42 4.17 -0.32 64.23
C PRO A 42 4.15 1.13 64.75
N LYS A 43 4.74 2.08 64.00
CA LYS A 43 4.59 3.57 64.00
C LYS A 43 5.71 4.22 63.11
N PRO A 44 5.69 5.53 62.79
CA PRO A 44 4.60 6.29 62.15
C PRO A 44 5.08 7.26 61.04
N LYS A 45 4.14 7.89 60.32
CA LYS A 45 4.22 9.30 59.89
C LYS A 45 2.86 9.93 60.20
N VAL A 46 2.73 10.94 61.08
CA VAL A 46 3.23 12.32 60.98
C VAL A 46 2.56 12.98 59.76
N GLU A 47 1.43 13.68 59.92
CA GLU A 47 1.29 15.10 60.39
C GLU A 47 1.85 16.11 59.35
N SER A 48 1.28 17.29 59.11
CA SER A 48 -0.01 17.92 59.50
C SER A 48 -0.27 19.13 58.54
N VAL A 49 -1.36 19.92 58.56
CA VAL A 49 -2.54 20.07 59.44
C VAL A 49 -3.75 20.60 58.62
N SER A 50 -4.88 20.90 59.28
CA SER A 50 -6.08 21.60 58.75
C SER A 50 -5.84 23.10 58.46
N VAL A 51 -6.76 23.87 57.87
CA VAL A 51 -7.87 24.67 58.48
C VAL A 51 -8.61 25.32 57.29
N VAL A 52 -9.94 25.33 57.08
CA VAL A 52 -11.16 25.43 57.91
C VAL A 52 -11.63 26.86 58.22
N THR A 53 -12.58 27.35 57.42
CA THR A 53 -13.74 28.24 57.73
C THR A 53 -14.75 27.99 56.60
N GLU A 54 -16.03 27.61 56.80
CA GLU A 54 -17.13 28.32 57.51
C GLU A 54 -17.49 29.65 56.80
N ALA A 55 -18.77 30.00 56.56
CA ALA A 55 -20.07 29.53 57.08
C ALA A 55 -21.16 29.59 55.95
N ASP A 56 -22.20 28.72 55.91
CA ASP A 56 -23.58 28.87 56.49
C ASP A 56 -24.52 29.85 55.71
N GLU A 57 -25.85 29.67 55.59
CA GLU A 57 -26.78 28.56 55.95
C GLU A 57 -28.11 28.63 55.13
N ILE A 58 -28.83 27.50 55.04
CA ILE A 58 -30.31 27.25 54.95
C ILE A 58 -31.26 28.25 54.21
N ILE A 59 -32.13 27.73 53.31
CA ILE A 59 -33.63 27.83 53.34
C ILE A 59 -34.31 26.98 52.23
N HIS A 60 -35.54 26.50 52.49
CA HIS A 60 -36.39 25.69 51.59
C HIS A 60 -37.08 26.49 50.47
N GLY A 61 -37.56 25.82 49.40
CA GLY A 61 -38.76 26.30 48.68
C GLY A 61 -39.10 25.73 47.28
N ASN A 62 -40.09 24.82 47.22
CA ASN A 62 -41.16 24.66 46.22
C ASN A 62 -40.88 24.45 44.69
N HIS A 63 -41.37 23.29 44.21
CA HIS A 63 -41.94 23.02 42.87
C HIS A 63 -43.31 23.73 42.66
N PRO A 64 -44.02 23.61 41.51
CA PRO A 64 -43.73 22.92 40.22
C PRO A 64 -43.54 23.98 39.09
N GLN A 65 -43.78 23.85 37.76
CA GLN A 65 -44.35 22.89 36.78
C GLN A 65 -43.39 22.82 35.57
N GLU A 66 -43.24 21.76 34.76
CA GLU A 66 -44.19 20.87 34.04
C GLU A 66 -44.81 21.49 32.77
N ILE A 67 -44.17 21.27 31.61
CA ILE A 67 -44.76 21.35 30.25
C ILE A 67 -44.25 20.15 29.44
N VAL A 68 -45.13 19.53 28.65
CA VAL A 68 -44.91 18.32 27.85
C VAL A 68 -45.00 18.63 26.34
N LEU A 69 -44.44 17.75 25.51
CA LEU A 69 -44.51 17.64 24.04
C LEU A 69 -45.61 18.45 23.32
N SER A 70 -45.26 19.01 22.14
CA SER A 70 -45.77 18.48 20.86
C SER A 70 -45.02 19.00 19.61
N THR A 71 -45.12 18.20 18.54
CA THR A 71 -44.70 18.44 17.14
C THR A 71 -45.38 19.67 16.52
N PRO A 72 -44.83 20.27 15.43
CA PRO A 72 -45.43 19.95 14.11
C PRO A 72 -44.51 20.02 12.86
N GLU A 73 -45.01 19.40 11.80
CA GLU A 73 -44.81 19.67 10.35
C GLU A 73 -46.18 19.32 9.67
N PRO A 74 -46.47 19.59 8.37
CA PRO A 74 -45.73 20.32 7.33
C PRO A 74 -46.62 21.28 6.47
N VAL A 75 -46.12 21.68 5.28
CA VAL A 75 -46.81 22.17 4.05
C VAL A 75 -47.08 23.68 3.87
N ASP A 76 -46.26 24.30 3.01
CA ASP A 76 -46.51 25.13 1.80
C ASP A 76 -47.77 26.05 1.72
N SER A 77 -47.77 27.23 1.09
CA SER A 77 -47.03 27.66 -0.12
C SER A 77 -46.96 29.19 -0.28
N ILE A 78 -45.79 29.75 -0.63
CA ILE A 78 -45.68 30.98 -1.45
C ILE A 78 -44.49 30.83 -2.42
N LEU A 79 -44.73 31.06 -3.71
CA LEU A 79 -43.74 31.17 -4.80
C LEU A 79 -43.47 32.68 -5.10
N GLU A 80 -42.50 33.13 -5.90
CA GLU A 80 -41.99 32.56 -7.15
C GLU A 80 -40.66 33.23 -7.62
N VAL A 81 -39.92 32.52 -8.50
CA VAL A 81 -38.82 32.98 -9.42
C VAL A 81 -37.50 33.56 -8.82
N PRO A 82 -36.35 33.47 -9.55
CA PRO A 82 -35.13 32.92 -8.92
C PRO A 82 -33.81 33.70 -9.15
N THR A 83 -32.74 33.25 -8.48
CA THR A 83 -31.34 33.54 -8.86
C THR A 83 -30.45 32.33 -8.60
N ALA A 84 -29.52 32.03 -9.51
CA ALA A 84 -28.48 31.02 -9.37
C ALA A 84 -27.24 31.40 -10.22
N PRO A 85 -26.06 30.78 -10.01
CA PRO A 85 -25.55 30.11 -8.81
C PRO A 85 -24.36 30.90 -8.18
N GLN A 86 -23.98 30.61 -6.93
CA GLN A 86 -22.70 31.11 -6.41
C GLN A 86 -21.51 30.30 -6.95
N GLN A 87 -20.46 30.99 -7.36
CA GLN A 87 -19.20 30.40 -7.86
C GLN A 87 -18.11 30.35 -6.77
N ASP A 88 -16.99 29.71 -7.10
CA ASP A 88 -15.83 29.50 -6.24
C ASP A 88 -15.25 30.78 -5.61
N ILE A 89 -14.83 30.68 -4.35
CA ILE A 89 -14.11 31.73 -3.64
C ILE A 89 -12.65 31.77 -4.13
N THR A 90 -12.38 32.63 -5.11
CA THR A 90 -11.00 33.04 -5.46
C THR A 90 -10.68 34.40 -4.84
N SER A 91 -9.47 34.53 -4.27
CA SER A 91 -9.09 35.67 -3.43
C SER A 91 -8.93 36.97 -4.23
N GLN A 92 -9.63 38.02 -3.81
CA GLN A 92 -9.54 39.35 -4.42
C GLN A 92 -8.37 40.17 -3.87
N ALA A 93 -7.89 41.14 -4.66
CA ALA A 93 -6.67 41.91 -4.39
C ALA A 93 -6.88 43.16 -3.53
N SER A 94 -5.77 43.74 -3.07
CA SER A 94 -5.69 45.10 -2.55
C SER A 94 -5.29 46.09 -3.66
N ASP A 95 -5.96 47.23 -3.76
CA ASP A 95 -5.63 48.28 -4.73
C ASP A 95 -4.24 48.89 -4.50
N MET A 96 -3.57 49.23 -5.61
CA MET A 96 -2.69 50.41 -5.69
C MET A 96 -2.66 50.93 -7.14
N ASP A 97 -2.56 52.25 -7.27
CA ASP A 97 -2.77 53.03 -8.50
C ASP A 97 -1.51 53.14 -9.38
N GLY A 98 -1.67 53.44 -10.68
CA GLY A 98 -0.59 53.67 -11.64
C GLY A 98 -0.77 52.94 -12.99
N PRO A 99 -0.82 53.64 -14.15
CA PRO A 99 -1.28 53.06 -15.41
C PRO A 99 -0.19 52.35 -16.23
N LYS A 100 -0.65 51.46 -17.13
CA LYS A 100 0.11 50.99 -18.30
C LYS A 100 -0.41 51.67 -19.55
N GLU A 101 0.45 52.30 -20.32
CA GLU A 101 0.10 52.75 -21.68
C GLU A 101 0.11 51.57 -22.66
N LEU A 102 -0.95 51.48 -23.49
CA LEU A 102 -0.91 50.71 -24.73
C LEU A 102 -0.38 51.63 -25.84
N ILE A 103 0.64 51.17 -26.57
CA ILE A 103 0.96 51.72 -27.89
C ILE A 103 0.32 50.81 -28.94
N THR A 104 -0.70 51.29 -29.65
CA THR A 104 -0.87 51.33 -31.12
C THR A 104 -2.21 52.05 -31.42
N GLU A 105 -2.40 52.54 -32.65
CA GLU A 105 -3.65 53.17 -33.16
C GLU A 105 -4.04 54.53 -32.58
N TYR A 106 -3.23 55.56 -32.85
CA TYR A 106 -3.76 56.84 -33.34
C TYR A 106 -2.79 57.49 -34.33
N ARG A 107 -3.16 57.53 -35.61
CA ARG A 107 -2.64 58.51 -36.58
C ARG A 107 -3.60 58.71 -37.76
N GLN A 108 -4.75 59.32 -37.48
CA GLN A 108 -5.60 59.94 -38.49
C GLN A 108 -5.74 61.44 -38.21
N ASP A 109 -5.69 62.18 -39.31
CA ASP A 109 -6.48 63.38 -39.58
C ASP A 109 -6.31 64.57 -38.62
N LEU A 110 -5.20 65.29 -38.83
CA LEU A 110 -5.18 66.76 -38.74
C LEU A 110 -4.79 67.33 -40.10
N ASP A 111 -5.79 67.79 -40.84
CA ASP A 111 -5.60 68.60 -42.04
C ASP A 111 -4.97 69.95 -41.67
N ILE A 112 -3.81 70.25 -42.27
CA ILE A 112 -3.33 71.64 -42.46
C ILE A 112 -2.95 71.78 -43.94
N PRO A 113 -3.91 72.18 -44.80
CA PRO A 113 -3.64 72.39 -46.22
C PRO A 113 -2.79 73.65 -46.48
N GLY A 114 -2.04 73.64 -47.60
CA GLY A 114 -1.62 74.87 -48.28
C GLY A 114 -0.49 75.69 -47.65
N LEU A 115 0.75 75.17 -47.67
CA LEU A 115 1.95 76.04 -47.56
C LEU A 115 3.18 75.58 -48.38
N ILE A 116 2.97 74.75 -49.41
CA ILE A 116 3.80 74.73 -50.64
C ILE A 116 2.84 74.58 -51.84
N GLU A 117 2.33 75.70 -52.36
CA GLU A 117 1.72 75.74 -53.71
C GLU A 117 2.05 77.04 -54.48
N ASP A 118 2.30 78.14 -53.77
CA ASP A 118 2.59 79.47 -54.35
C ASP A 118 4.05 79.68 -54.84
N SER A 119 4.86 78.63 -54.93
CA SER A 119 6.28 78.73 -55.36
C SER A 119 6.61 77.95 -56.65
N VAL A 120 5.61 77.35 -57.32
CA VAL A 120 5.84 76.48 -58.49
C VAL A 120 5.06 76.93 -59.74
N LYS A 121 4.14 77.90 -59.62
CA LYS A 121 3.34 78.42 -60.75
C LYS A 121 4.06 79.51 -61.58
N ASP A 122 4.98 80.26 -61.00
CA ASP A 122 5.65 81.41 -61.66
C ASP A 122 6.83 81.06 -62.59
N ILE A 123 7.21 79.78 -62.69
CA ILE A 123 8.45 79.36 -63.40
C ILE A 123 8.18 78.90 -64.85
N ILE A 124 6.92 78.77 -65.28
CA ILE A 124 6.55 78.11 -66.55
C ILE A 124 6.01 79.06 -67.64
N THR A 125 5.74 80.33 -67.33
CA THR A 125 5.18 81.32 -68.28
C THR A 125 6.12 82.50 -68.63
N GLY A 126 7.30 82.59 -68.01
CA GLY A 126 8.31 83.62 -68.33
C GLY A 126 9.24 83.21 -69.48
N SER A 127 9.15 83.90 -70.62
CA SER A 127 10.11 83.74 -71.73
C SER A 127 11.48 84.32 -71.33
N HIS A 128 12.42 83.44 -70.96
CA HIS A 128 13.73 83.82 -70.40
C HIS A 128 14.73 84.41 -71.42
N PHE A 129 14.25 84.92 -72.56
CA PHE A 129 15.05 85.52 -73.64
C PHE A 129 14.74 87.00 -73.92
N ASP A 130 13.71 87.59 -73.28
CA ASP A 130 13.37 89.01 -73.42
C ASP A 130 14.05 89.88 -72.34
N THR A 131 15.35 90.13 -72.49
CA THR A 131 16.03 91.18 -71.74
C THR A 131 15.64 92.56 -72.30
N ASP A 132 15.74 93.63 -71.50
CA ASP A 132 15.38 94.97 -72.01
C ASP A 132 16.35 95.49 -73.10
N CYS A 133 17.51 94.84 -73.26
CA CYS A 133 18.43 95.09 -74.37
C CYS A 133 17.87 94.60 -75.72
N THR A 134 17.26 93.41 -75.78
CA THR A 134 16.66 92.91 -77.04
C THR A 134 15.45 93.75 -77.47
N LYS A 135 14.68 94.27 -76.50
CA LYS A 135 13.59 95.23 -76.78
C LYS A 135 14.13 96.54 -77.35
N GLY A 136 15.19 97.10 -76.77
CA GLY A 136 15.85 98.32 -77.27
C GLY A 136 16.39 98.15 -78.70
N LEU A 137 17.04 97.02 -78.99
CA LEU A 137 17.49 96.67 -80.34
C LEU A 137 16.32 96.57 -81.35
N LEU A 138 15.24 95.88 -81.00
CA LEU A 138 14.08 95.72 -81.88
C LEU A 138 13.35 97.05 -82.15
N SER A 139 13.20 97.92 -81.15
CA SER A 139 12.63 99.26 -81.35
C SER A 139 13.51 100.14 -82.24
N ASN A 140 14.84 100.10 -82.10
CA ASN A 140 15.76 100.81 -83.00
C ASN A 140 15.64 100.29 -84.44
N ILE A 141 15.61 98.97 -84.64
CA ILE A 141 15.50 98.35 -85.98
C ILE A 141 14.16 98.71 -86.67
N GLN A 142 13.07 98.84 -85.92
CA GLN A 142 11.78 99.31 -86.48
C GLN A 142 11.77 100.81 -86.80
N SER A 143 12.62 101.63 -86.18
CA SER A 143 12.66 103.08 -86.41
C SER A 143 13.34 103.50 -87.71
N SER A 144 14.17 102.64 -88.32
CA SER A 144 14.95 102.94 -89.52
C SER A 144 14.44 102.18 -90.75
N SER A 145 13.24 102.51 -91.23
CA SER A 145 12.73 102.05 -92.53
C SER A 145 13.15 103.03 -93.65
N PRO A 146 14.02 102.65 -94.60
CA PRO A 146 14.44 103.56 -95.68
C PRO A 146 13.36 103.78 -96.76
N GLN A 147 12.27 103.01 -96.70
CA GLN A 147 11.47 102.71 -97.89
C GLN A 147 10.44 103.78 -98.25
N GLU A 148 10.03 104.63 -97.30
CA GLU A 148 9.18 105.80 -97.60
C GLU A 148 10.02 107.01 -98.06
N SER A 149 11.19 107.24 -97.47
CA SER A 149 12.08 108.36 -97.85
C SER A 149 12.53 108.27 -99.32
N LEU A 150 12.80 107.06 -99.81
CA LEU A 150 13.16 106.81 -101.21
C LEU A 150 11.99 107.08 -102.19
N LEU A 151 10.73 106.97 -101.74
CA LEU A 151 9.57 107.17 -102.62
C LEU A 151 9.26 108.65 -102.85
N GLU A 152 9.50 109.52 -101.87
CA GLU A 152 9.33 110.97 -102.05
C GLU A 152 10.52 111.58 -102.83
N GLU A 153 11.76 111.12 -102.60
CA GLU A 153 12.97 111.57 -103.35
C GLU A 153 12.85 111.25 -104.86
N ASN A 154 12.30 110.08 -105.24
CA ASN A 154 12.02 109.73 -106.64
C ASN A 154 10.90 110.58 -107.27
N LYS A 155 9.98 111.11 -106.47
CA LYS A 155 8.78 111.85 -106.90
C LYS A 155 9.11 113.31 -107.25
N GLU A 156 10.09 113.90 -106.56
CA GLU A 156 10.65 115.21 -106.91
C GLU A 156 11.55 115.14 -108.17
N GLU A 157 12.40 114.11 -108.31
CA GLU A 157 13.20 113.94 -109.54
C GLU A 157 12.33 113.71 -110.79
N LEU A 158 11.24 112.93 -110.70
CA LEU A 158 10.34 112.70 -111.83
C LEU A 158 9.45 113.92 -112.18
N SER A 159 9.19 114.82 -111.24
CA SER A 159 8.35 116.01 -111.46
C SER A 159 9.12 117.21 -112.01
N SER A 160 10.45 117.18 -111.98
CA SER A 160 11.33 118.26 -112.48
C SER A 160 11.66 118.15 -113.97
N ALA A 161 11.05 117.20 -114.69
CA ALA A 161 11.44 116.74 -116.02
C ALA A 161 10.51 117.16 -117.17
N GLU A 162 9.82 118.30 -117.06
CA GLU A 162 9.04 118.89 -118.16
C GLU A 162 9.54 120.30 -118.54
N PHE A 163 10.29 120.42 -119.65
CA PHE A 163 10.24 121.63 -120.47
C PHE A 163 10.46 121.34 -121.96
N ASP A 164 9.46 121.72 -122.74
CA ASP A 164 9.33 121.56 -124.19
C ASP A 164 10.31 122.45 -124.97
N PHE A 165 11.04 121.90 -125.96
CA PHE A 165 11.80 122.71 -126.92
C PHE A 165 11.62 122.27 -128.38
N LYS A 166 11.03 123.19 -129.15
CA LYS A 166 10.64 123.00 -130.55
C LYS A 166 11.78 123.36 -131.50
N ARG A 167 11.85 122.68 -132.65
CA ARG A 167 12.66 123.11 -133.82
C ARG A 167 12.17 124.48 -134.31
N PRO A 168 13.07 125.40 -134.76
CA PRO A 168 13.31 125.53 -136.20
C PRO A 168 14.74 125.94 -136.59
N ASN A 169 14.96 126.21 -137.89
CA ASN A 169 16.27 126.53 -138.49
C ASN A 169 16.74 127.98 -138.25
N GLY A 170 18.07 128.17 -138.14
CA GLY A 170 18.77 129.27 -138.83
C GLY A 170 19.48 130.35 -137.99
N LEU A 171 20.82 130.33 -138.04
CA LEU A 171 21.77 131.45 -137.84
C LEU A 171 21.84 132.22 -136.49
N HIS A 172 23.07 132.27 -135.94
CA HIS A 172 23.61 133.19 -134.93
C HIS A 172 22.99 133.28 -133.52
N LYS A 173 23.56 132.51 -132.57
CA LYS A 173 24.35 132.98 -131.39
C LYS A 173 24.74 131.76 -130.52
N SER A 174 25.93 131.77 -129.91
CA SER A 174 26.57 130.51 -129.44
C SER A 174 27.01 130.46 -127.96
N GLU A 175 26.86 131.53 -127.20
CA GLU A 175 27.67 131.73 -125.97
C GLU A 175 26.91 131.42 -124.66
N LEU A 176 25.57 131.48 -124.65
CA LEU A 176 24.75 131.26 -123.45
C LEU A 176 24.51 129.78 -123.11
N ALA A 177 24.69 128.87 -124.06
CA ALA A 177 24.37 127.44 -123.86
C ALA A 177 25.42 126.68 -123.06
N LEU A 178 26.69 127.11 -123.09
CA LEU A 178 27.80 126.36 -122.50
C LEU A 178 27.78 126.41 -120.95
N ASN A 179 27.66 127.61 -120.38
CA ASN A 179 27.67 127.83 -118.93
C ASN A 179 26.54 127.10 -118.17
N MET A 180 25.40 126.83 -118.82
CA MET A 180 24.29 126.10 -118.18
C MET A 180 24.60 124.59 -118.04
N LEU A 181 25.33 124.01 -118.99
CA LEU A 181 25.68 122.60 -118.97
C LEU A 181 26.75 122.30 -117.92
N GLU A 182 27.79 123.15 -117.85
CA GLU A 182 28.91 122.98 -116.91
C GLU A 182 28.44 123.03 -115.45
N LYS A 183 27.54 123.96 -115.10
CA LYS A 183 26.98 124.05 -113.75
C LYS A 183 26.14 122.82 -113.37
N CYS A 184 25.30 122.33 -114.30
CA CYS A 184 24.46 121.15 -114.07
C CYS A 184 25.29 119.90 -113.76
N VAL A 185 26.42 119.71 -114.45
CA VAL A 185 27.36 118.61 -114.18
C VAL A 185 28.00 118.75 -112.80
N GLN A 186 28.42 119.95 -112.42
CA GLN A 186 29.05 120.21 -111.12
C GLN A 186 28.10 119.92 -109.94
N ASP A 187 26.84 120.37 -110.05
CA ASP A 187 25.81 120.16 -109.02
C ASP A 187 25.48 118.65 -108.86
N LYS A 188 25.38 117.89 -109.96
CA LYS A 188 25.18 116.42 -109.91
C LYS A 188 26.37 115.67 -109.29
N TYR A 189 27.62 116.10 -109.52
CA TYR A 189 28.79 115.53 -108.85
C TYR A 189 28.76 115.74 -107.33
N GLN A 190 28.37 116.94 -106.86
CA GLN A 190 28.26 117.20 -105.41
C GLN A 190 27.16 116.36 -104.74
N GLN A 191 26.00 116.19 -105.39
CA GLN A 191 24.94 115.29 -104.90
C GLN A 191 25.43 113.84 -104.78
N GLN A 192 26.23 113.37 -105.74
CA GLN A 192 26.78 112.01 -105.73
C GLN A 192 27.83 111.84 -104.63
N GLU A 193 28.72 112.82 -104.41
CA GLU A 193 29.72 112.79 -103.33
C GLU A 193 29.08 112.80 -101.93
N GLN A 194 28.07 113.65 -101.71
CA GLN A 194 27.29 113.68 -100.46
C GLN A 194 26.60 112.32 -100.19
N THR A 195 26.06 111.68 -101.23
CA THR A 195 25.39 110.38 -101.10
C THR A 195 26.39 109.25 -100.84
N ILE A 196 27.59 109.29 -101.43
CA ILE A 196 28.69 108.37 -101.08
C ILE A 196 29.15 108.57 -99.63
N TYR A 197 29.14 109.80 -99.11
CA TYR A 197 29.42 110.05 -97.68
C TYR A 197 28.33 109.48 -96.76
N ARG A 198 27.04 109.70 -97.05
CA ARG A 198 25.91 109.08 -96.31
C ARG A 198 26.07 107.56 -96.22
N LEU A 199 26.26 106.89 -97.36
CA LEU A 199 26.39 105.43 -97.46
C LEU A 199 27.64 104.86 -96.75
N LYS A 200 28.73 105.64 -96.68
CA LYS A 200 29.93 105.27 -95.89
C LYS A 200 29.67 105.36 -94.39
N GLU A 201 28.94 106.38 -93.94
CA GLU A 201 28.63 106.56 -92.53
C GLU A 201 27.60 105.53 -92.04
N GLU A 202 26.63 105.16 -92.88
CA GLU A 202 25.72 104.04 -92.62
C GLU A 202 26.49 102.70 -92.58
N ASN A 203 27.40 102.44 -93.52
CA ASN A 203 28.28 101.25 -93.45
C ASN A 203 29.07 101.19 -92.14
N LYS A 204 29.59 102.34 -91.67
CA LYS A 204 30.31 102.41 -90.38
C LYS A 204 29.38 102.08 -89.21
N LYS A 205 28.17 102.65 -89.17
CA LYS A 205 27.14 102.33 -88.16
C LYS A 205 26.75 100.85 -88.17
N HIS A 206 26.62 100.23 -89.34
CA HIS A 206 26.36 98.79 -89.46
C HIS A 206 27.55 97.94 -88.99
N GLN A 207 28.80 98.33 -89.26
CA GLN A 207 29.99 97.64 -88.74
C GLN A 207 30.08 97.73 -87.21
N GLU A 208 29.79 98.90 -86.64
CA GLU A 208 29.75 99.12 -85.19
C GLU A 208 28.66 98.26 -84.53
N LEU A 209 27.45 98.23 -85.09
CA LEU A 209 26.35 97.37 -84.64
C LEU A 209 26.68 95.86 -84.74
N ILE A 210 27.36 95.43 -85.80
CA ILE A 210 27.78 94.02 -85.96
C ILE A 210 28.83 93.63 -84.91
N LEU A 211 29.73 94.55 -84.54
CA LEU A 211 30.72 94.32 -83.48
C LEU A 211 30.04 94.25 -82.10
N GLU A 212 29.07 95.12 -81.82
CA GLU A 212 28.30 95.14 -80.59
C GLU A 212 27.51 93.82 -80.41
N ILE A 213 26.72 93.44 -81.43
CA ILE A 213 25.99 92.14 -81.47
C ILE A 213 26.95 90.96 -81.34
N CYS A 214 28.13 91.01 -81.97
CA CYS A 214 29.13 89.95 -81.80
C CYS A 214 29.61 89.85 -80.35
N SER A 215 29.85 90.98 -79.68
CA SER A 215 30.30 90.99 -78.28
C SER A 215 29.23 90.49 -77.30
N GLU A 216 27.96 90.89 -77.48
CA GLU A 216 26.84 90.41 -76.68
C GLU A 216 26.62 88.90 -76.86
N LYS A 217 26.63 88.43 -78.11
CA LYS A 217 26.55 87.00 -78.46
C LYS A 217 27.64 86.15 -77.78
N ASP A 218 28.85 86.69 -77.62
CA ASP A 218 29.94 85.97 -76.94
C ASP A 218 29.87 86.11 -75.41
N HIS A 219 29.33 87.21 -74.88
CA HIS A 219 29.02 87.37 -73.47
C HIS A 219 27.94 86.37 -73.01
N LEU A 220 26.80 86.30 -73.70
CA LEU A 220 25.72 85.35 -73.46
C LEU A 220 26.20 83.90 -73.58
N ARG A 221 27.10 83.61 -74.54
CA ARG A 221 27.74 82.29 -74.67
C ARG A 221 28.57 81.92 -73.43
N GLU A 222 29.28 82.87 -72.83
CA GLU A 222 30.04 82.62 -71.61
C GLU A 222 29.14 82.51 -70.37
N GLU A 223 28.06 83.30 -70.29
CA GLU A 223 27.08 83.19 -69.21
C GLU A 223 26.35 81.83 -69.24
N VAL A 224 25.89 81.37 -70.40
CA VAL A 224 25.32 80.03 -70.58
C VAL A 224 26.33 78.93 -70.21
N LYS A 225 27.63 79.15 -70.41
CA LYS A 225 28.68 78.22 -69.94
C LYS A 225 28.79 78.23 -68.41
N LYS A 226 28.86 79.41 -67.78
CA LYS A 226 28.90 79.58 -66.31
C LYS A 226 27.68 78.94 -65.64
N LEU A 227 26.48 79.14 -66.19
CA LEU A 227 25.23 78.52 -65.72
C LEU A 227 25.25 76.99 -65.86
N LYS A 228 25.74 76.44 -66.98
CA LYS A 228 25.89 74.97 -67.15
C LYS A 228 26.92 74.37 -66.18
N GLU A 229 28.00 75.08 -65.89
CA GLU A 229 28.99 74.64 -64.89
C GLU A 229 28.44 74.70 -63.46
N ALA A 230 27.63 75.71 -63.12
CA ALA A 230 26.90 75.79 -61.85
C ALA A 230 25.85 74.66 -61.74
N GLN A 231 25.03 74.46 -62.77
CA GLN A 231 24.03 73.38 -62.84
C GLN A 231 24.69 72.01 -62.67
N LYS A 232 25.85 71.76 -63.30
CA LYS A 232 26.61 70.52 -63.13
C LYS A 232 27.10 70.32 -61.70
N LYS A 233 27.52 71.39 -61.00
CA LYS A 233 27.87 71.33 -59.57
C LYS A 233 26.65 71.01 -58.71
N TYR A 234 25.52 71.68 -58.93
CA TYR A 234 24.27 71.41 -58.18
C TYR A 234 23.78 69.97 -58.38
N ILE A 235 23.75 69.45 -59.62
CA ILE A 235 23.39 68.05 -59.90
C ILE A 235 24.37 67.08 -59.21
N GLY A 236 25.66 67.41 -59.14
CA GLY A 236 26.65 66.64 -58.39
C GLY A 236 26.35 66.60 -56.88
N SER A 237 26.04 67.75 -56.29
CA SER A 237 25.66 67.86 -54.88
C SER A 237 24.35 67.13 -54.55
N VAL A 238 23.33 67.26 -55.41
CA VAL A 238 22.05 66.54 -55.27
C VAL A 238 22.29 65.04 -55.25
N LYS A 239 23.06 64.49 -56.21
CA LYS A 239 23.39 63.06 -56.23
C LYS A 239 24.16 62.57 -55.00
N GLN A 240 25.00 63.41 -54.40
CA GLN A 240 25.67 63.08 -53.14
C GLN A 240 24.72 63.10 -51.93
N LEU A 241 23.67 63.93 -51.95
CA LEU A 241 22.63 63.96 -50.92
C LEU A 241 21.63 62.80 -51.10
N GLU A 242 21.26 62.47 -52.33
CA GLU A 242 20.45 61.28 -52.68
C GLU A 242 21.13 59.99 -52.21
N GLY A 243 22.43 59.81 -52.52
CA GLY A 243 23.20 58.64 -52.06
C GLY A 243 23.26 58.52 -50.53
N LYS A 244 23.52 59.63 -49.82
CA LYS A 244 23.50 59.67 -48.35
C LYS A 244 22.11 59.41 -47.77
N MET A 245 21.06 59.88 -48.44
CA MET A 245 19.67 59.62 -48.02
C MET A 245 19.33 58.13 -48.19
N GLU A 246 19.78 57.49 -49.27
CA GLU A 246 19.69 56.03 -49.42
C GLU A 246 20.47 55.26 -48.35
N GLU A 247 21.70 55.67 -48.04
CA GLU A 247 22.54 55.05 -46.99
C GLU A 247 21.85 55.14 -45.62
N VAL A 248 21.45 56.34 -45.19
CA VAL A 248 20.72 56.56 -43.93
C VAL A 248 19.39 55.80 -43.90
N ASN A 249 18.67 55.68 -45.03
CA ASN A 249 17.42 54.92 -45.08
C ASN A 249 17.68 53.39 -44.99
N LYS A 250 18.77 52.89 -45.57
CA LYS A 250 19.22 51.49 -45.41
C LYS A 250 19.62 51.20 -43.95
N GLU A 251 20.38 52.09 -43.32
CA GLU A 251 20.74 51.98 -41.89
C GLU A 251 19.51 52.04 -40.98
N LEU A 252 18.60 53.00 -41.21
CA LEU A 252 17.34 53.12 -40.46
C LEU A 252 16.49 51.85 -40.58
N LYS A 253 16.40 51.28 -41.79
CA LYS A 253 15.70 50.00 -42.00
C LYS A 253 16.38 48.86 -41.24
N MET A 254 17.69 48.67 -41.38
CA MET A 254 18.42 47.62 -40.65
C MET A 254 18.28 47.77 -39.12
N SER A 255 18.31 49.00 -38.62
CA SER A 255 18.10 49.31 -37.19
C SER A 255 16.68 48.95 -36.73
N LYS A 256 15.65 49.30 -37.53
CA LYS A 256 14.25 48.95 -37.25
C LYS A 256 14.01 47.43 -37.29
N ASP A 257 14.53 46.75 -38.30
CA ASP A 257 14.40 45.30 -38.46
C ASP A 257 15.11 44.55 -37.31
N LYS A 258 16.28 45.05 -36.87
CA LYS A 258 16.99 44.55 -35.68
C LYS A 258 16.20 44.79 -34.38
N LEU A 259 15.59 45.96 -34.20
CA LEU A 259 14.78 46.28 -33.02
C LEU A 259 13.53 45.38 -32.94
N LEU A 260 12.86 45.13 -34.07
CA LEU A 260 11.72 44.21 -34.15
C LEU A 260 12.13 42.76 -33.82
N ALA A 261 13.30 42.31 -34.28
CA ALA A 261 13.84 41.00 -33.91
C ALA A 261 14.16 40.89 -32.40
N GLN A 262 14.70 41.96 -31.80
CA GLN A 262 14.98 42.01 -30.36
C GLN A 262 13.69 42.06 -29.51
N ASP A 263 12.69 42.84 -29.91
CA ASP A 263 11.36 42.89 -29.27
C ASP A 263 10.64 41.53 -29.33
N SER A 264 10.65 40.88 -30.51
CA SER A 264 10.11 39.52 -30.68
C SER A 264 10.84 38.50 -29.78
N SER A 265 12.16 38.55 -29.72
CA SER A 265 12.97 37.68 -28.84
C SER A 265 12.66 37.93 -27.36
N ALA A 266 12.55 39.19 -26.93
CA ALA A 266 12.20 39.55 -25.56
C ALA A 266 10.78 39.09 -25.19
N LYS A 267 9.80 39.28 -26.08
CA LYS A 267 8.41 38.79 -25.89
C LYS A 267 8.36 37.27 -25.74
N ASN A 268 9.11 36.53 -26.57
CA ASN A 268 9.20 35.08 -26.46
C ASN A 268 9.84 34.63 -25.14
N ALA A 269 10.91 35.28 -24.69
CA ALA A 269 11.55 35.01 -23.41
C ALA A 269 10.63 35.31 -22.21
N ILE A 270 9.90 36.43 -22.25
CA ILE A 270 8.90 36.79 -21.23
C ILE A 270 7.77 35.74 -21.18
N GLN A 271 7.23 35.32 -22.33
CA GLN A 271 6.21 34.27 -22.37
C GLN A 271 6.72 32.93 -21.85
N GLN A 272 7.97 32.57 -22.12
CA GLN A 272 8.58 31.35 -21.60
C GLN A 272 8.73 31.41 -20.07
N LEU A 273 9.24 32.52 -19.53
CA LEU A 273 9.34 32.75 -18.08
C LEU A 273 7.96 32.78 -17.40
N GLN A 274 6.95 33.38 -18.03
CA GLN A 274 5.57 33.36 -17.52
C GLN A 274 4.99 31.94 -17.45
N LYS A 275 5.18 31.13 -18.50
CA LYS A 275 4.77 29.71 -18.50
C LYS A 275 5.51 28.89 -17.45
N GLU A 276 6.81 29.11 -17.29
CA GLU A 276 7.60 28.40 -16.27
C GLU A 276 7.18 28.82 -14.84
N MET A 277 6.96 30.11 -14.59
CA MET A 277 6.49 30.60 -13.29
C MET A 277 5.07 30.12 -12.97
N ALA A 278 4.17 30.06 -13.96
CA ALA A 278 2.84 29.46 -13.79
C ALA A 278 2.94 27.98 -13.40
N PHE A 279 3.72 27.19 -14.15
CA PHE A 279 3.93 25.76 -13.85
C PHE A 279 4.60 25.52 -12.48
N ARG A 280 5.59 26.34 -12.10
CA ARG A 280 6.22 26.29 -10.76
C ARG A 280 5.21 26.61 -9.66
N THR A 281 4.31 27.58 -9.88
CA THR A 281 3.27 27.98 -8.93
C THR A 281 2.19 26.90 -8.80
N GLU A 282 1.73 26.33 -9.91
CA GLU A 282 0.80 25.19 -9.94
C GLU A 282 1.37 23.97 -9.22
N GLN A 283 2.64 23.63 -9.47
CA GLN A 283 3.31 22.53 -8.77
C GLN A 283 3.47 22.80 -7.26
N ALA A 284 3.74 24.04 -6.85
CA ALA A 284 3.80 24.42 -5.45
C ALA A 284 2.42 24.30 -4.78
N ASN A 285 1.38 24.84 -5.42
CA ASN A 285 -0.01 24.74 -4.94
C ASN A 285 -0.45 23.28 -4.81
N LYS A 286 -0.13 22.43 -5.79
CA LYS A 286 -0.43 20.98 -5.74
C LYS A 286 0.23 20.30 -4.53
N LYS A 287 1.49 20.60 -4.24
CA LYS A 287 2.21 20.08 -3.06
C LYS A 287 1.62 20.59 -1.74
N CYS A 288 1.20 21.86 -1.68
CA CYS A 288 0.52 22.41 -0.52
C CYS A 288 -0.85 21.75 -0.27
N GLU A 289 -1.60 21.46 -1.33
CA GLU A 289 -2.89 20.77 -1.27
C GLU A 289 -2.74 19.29 -0.92
N GLU A 290 -1.74 18.59 -1.48
CA GLU A 290 -1.37 17.23 -1.07
C GLU A 290 -1.04 17.16 0.43
N ALA A 291 -0.19 18.08 0.92
CA ALA A 291 0.13 18.16 2.35
C ALA A 291 -1.08 18.54 3.24
N ARG A 292 -2.03 19.33 2.72
CA ARG A 292 -3.30 19.64 3.42
C ARG A 292 -4.18 18.38 3.54
N GLN A 293 -4.33 17.63 2.45
CA GLN A 293 -5.10 16.39 2.42
C GLN A 293 -4.46 15.30 3.29
N GLU A 294 -3.12 15.18 3.30
CA GLU A 294 -2.40 14.29 4.22
C GLU A 294 -2.63 14.64 5.70
N LYS A 295 -2.57 15.94 6.05
CA LYS A 295 -2.87 16.43 7.40
C LYS A 295 -4.31 16.11 7.81
N GLU A 296 -5.28 16.37 6.93
CA GLU A 296 -6.70 16.09 7.20
C GLU A 296 -6.98 14.59 7.31
N ALA A 297 -6.35 13.76 6.46
CA ALA A 297 -6.40 12.31 6.58
C ALA A 297 -5.74 11.79 7.88
N MET A 298 -4.67 12.44 8.36
CA MET A 298 -4.02 12.10 9.63
C MET A 298 -4.90 12.46 10.84
N VAL A 299 -5.54 13.65 10.83
CA VAL A 299 -6.53 14.04 11.85
C VAL A 299 -7.71 13.07 11.86
N MET A 300 -8.25 12.70 10.70
CA MET A 300 -9.35 11.73 10.61
C MET A 300 -8.95 10.32 11.06
N LYS A 301 -7.67 9.91 10.89
CA LYS A 301 -7.15 8.67 11.48
C LYS A 301 -7.05 8.77 13.02
N TYR A 302 -6.56 9.90 13.55
CA TYR A 302 -6.46 10.12 14.98
C TYR A 302 -7.84 10.11 15.66
N VAL A 303 -8.81 10.85 15.12
CA VAL A 303 -10.19 10.93 15.67
C VAL A 303 -10.88 9.55 15.66
N ARG A 304 -10.66 8.72 14.63
CA ARG A 304 -11.15 7.33 14.63
C ARG A 304 -10.49 6.49 15.71
N GLY A 305 -9.16 6.49 15.82
CA GLY A 305 -8.44 5.75 16.86
C GLY A 305 -8.77 6.20 18.28
N GLU A 306 -9.04 7.49 18.49
CA GLU A 306 -9.50 8.02 19.78
C GLU A 306 -10.93 7.57 20.10
N LYS A 307 -11.85 7.59 19.13
CA LYS A 307 -13.21 7.04 19.27
C LYS A 307 -13.15 5.54 19.60
N GLU A 308 -12.41 4.76 18.83
CA GLU A 308 -12.21 3.32 19.03
C GLU A 308 -11.62 3.03 20.42
N SER A 309 -10.61 3.78 20.85
CA SER A 309 -10.03 3.68 22.20
C SER A 309 -11.03 4.01 23.31
N LEU A 310 -11.94 4.96 23.07
CA LEU A 310 -12.95 5.40 24.03
C LEU A 310 -14.13 4.42 24.10
N ASP A 311 -14.53 3.82 22.98
CA ASP A 311 -15.59 2.80 22.95
C ASP A 311 -15.11 1.47 23.53
N LEU A 312 -13.88 1.01 23.20
CA LEU A 312 -13.22 -0.13 23.86
C LEU A 312 -13.08 0.08 25.38
N ARG A 313 -12.92 1.32 25.85
CA ARG A 313 -12.86 1.66 27.28
C ARG A 313 -14.23 1.50 27.95
N LYS A 314 -15.32 1.96 27.31
CA LYS A 314 -16.69 1.70 27.78
C LYS A 314 -16.97 0.20 27.86
N GLU A 315 -16.64 -0.54 26.81
CA GLU A 315 -16.85 -2.00 26.75
C GLU A 315 -16.11 -2.69 27.90
N LYS A 316 -14.81 -2.39 28.08
CA LYS A 316 -14.02 -2.86 29.22
C LYS A 316 -14.71 -2.55 30.55
N GLU A 317 -15.16 -1.32 30.79
CA GLU A 317 -15.87 -0.94 32.03
C GLU A 317 -17.19 -1.72 32.23
N THR A 318 -17.90 -2.05 31.14
CA THR A 318 -19.10 -2.91 31.23
C THR A 318 -18.76 -4.37 31.55
N LEU A 319 -17.68 -4.91 30.98
CA LEU A 319 -17.19 -6.26 31.26
C LEU A 319 -16.65 -6.37 32.70
N GLU A 320 -15.91 -5.36 33.18
CA GLU A 320 -15.47 -5.26 34.58
C GLU A 320 -16.65 -5.09 35.57
N ARG A 321 -17.79 -4.54 35.12
CA ARG A 321 -19.04 -4.52 35.92
C ARG A 321 -19.67 -5.92 35.97
N LYS A 322 -19.90 -6.55 34.82
CA LYS A 322 -20.44 -7.92 34.71
C LYS A 322 -19.60 -8.94 35.48
N LEU A 323 -18.26 -8.84 35.43
CA LEU A 323 -17.34 -9.72 36.16
C LEU A 323 -17.42 -9.52 37.69
N ARG A 324 -17.61 -8.29 38.17
CA ARG A 324 -17.86 -8.02 39.61
C ARG A 324 -19.23 -8.53 40.06
N GLU A 325 -20.22 -8.57 39.18
CA GLU A 325 -21.55 -9.13 39.46
C GLU A 325 -21.52 -10.67 39.48
N ALA A 326 -20.85 -11.30 38.51
CA ALA A 326 -20.61 -12.74 38.47
C ALA A 326 -19.83 -13.22 39.72
N ASN A 327 -18.76 -12.51 40.12
CA ASN A 327 -18.00 -12.85 41.32
C ASN A 327 -18.86 -12.81 42.60
N LYS A 328 -19.77 -11.82 42.73
CA LYS A 328 -20.73 -11.77 43.85
C LYS A 328 -21.69 -12.97 43.84
N GLU A 329 -22.10 -13.47 42.67
CA GLU A 329 -22.98 -14.65 42.59
C GLU A 329 -22.21 -15.95 42.88
N ILE A 330 -20.93 -16.03 42.51
CA ILE A 330 -20.02 -17.10 42.91
C ILE A 330 -19.83 -17.10 44.44
N GLU A 331 -19.67 -15.92 45.07
CA GLU A 331 -19.60 -15.80 46.54
C GLU A 331 -20.90 -16.25 47.24
N LYS A 332 -22.06 -15.81 46.75
CA LYS A 332 -23.38 -16.29 47.26
C LYS A 332 -23.50 -17.80 47.13
N SER A 333 -23.16 -18.35 45.97
CA SER A 333 -23.21 -19.79 45.69
C SER A 333 -22.25 -20.58 46.57
N SER A 334 -21.01 -20.11 46.73
CA SER A 334 -20.01 -20.67 47.65
C SER A 334 -20.53 -20.69 49.10
N ASN A 335 -21.15 -19.61 49.56
CA ASN A 335 -21.72 -19.55 50.91
C ASN A 335 -22.95 -20.47 51.07
N ARG A 336 -23.78 -20.61 50.04
CA ARG A 336 -24.88 -21.61 50.02
C ARG A 336 -24.35 -23.03 50.06
N ILE A 337 -23.27 -23.34 49.34
CA ILE A 337 -22.59 -24.64 49.39
C ILE A 337 -22.08 -24.93 50.81
N LYS A 338 -21.39 -23.98 51.46
CA LYS A 338 -20.93 -24.13 52.86
C LYS A 338 -22.08 -24.46 53.82
N LEU A 339 -23.20 -23.75 53.73
CA LEU A 339 -24.39 -24.01 54.56
C LEU A 339 -24.99 -25.41 54.30
N LEU A 340 -25.10 -25.82 53.03
CA LEU A 340 -25.57 -27.17 52.68
C LEU A 340 -24.60 -28.26 53.14
N THR A 341 -23.28 -28.02 53.10
CA THR A 341 -22.27 -28.93 53.64
C THR A 341 -22.37 -29.07 55.15
N GLN A 342 -22.59 -27.97 55.88
CA GLN A 342 -22.81 -27.98 57.33
C GLN A 342 -24.09 -28.74 57.70
N GLU A 343 -25.19 -28.50 56.99
CA GLU A 343 -26.47 -29.20 57.23
C GLU A 343 -26.38 -30.69 56.87
N LYS A 344 -25.66 -31.06 55.80
CA LYS A 344 -25.35 -32.47 55.48
C LYS A 344 -24.61 -33.15 56.64
N GLY A 345 -23.61 -32.48 57.22
CA GLY A 345 -22.89 -32.99 58.40
C GLY A 345 -23.80 -33.17 59.61
N ARG A 346 -24.66 -32.19 59.90
CA ARG A 346 -25.64 -32.24 61.00
C ARG A 346 -26.65 -33.39 60.82
N LEU A 347 -27.14 -33.61 59.61
CA LEU A 347 -28.06 -34.70 59.27
C LEU A 347 -27.37 -36.07 59.37
N HIS A 348 -26.12 -36.19 58.91
CA HIS A 348 -25.34 -37.42 59.02
C HIS A 348 -25.15 -37.84 60.49
N GLN A 349 -24.73 -36.91 61.36
CA GLN A 349 -24.59 -37.14 62.81
C GLN A 349 -25.92 -37.55 63.48
N LEU A 350 -27.05 -37.02 63.00
CA LEU A 350 -28.38 -37.39 63.48
C LEU A 350 -28.77 -38.81 63.03
N CYS A 351 -28.40 -39.24 61.81
CA CYS A 351 -28.57 -40.61 61.34
C CYS A 351 -27.73 -41.60 62.17
N GLU A 352 -26.43 -41.34 62.35
CA GLU A 352 -25.56 -42.18 63.21
C GLU A 352 -26.13 -42.32 64.63
N SER A 353 -26.62 -41.21 65.20
CA SER A 353 -27.27 -41.20 66.51
C SER A 353 -28.51 -42.12 66.54
N LYS A 354 -29.34 -42.10 65.48
CA LYS A 354 -30.54 -42.93 65.38
C LYS A 354 -30.25 -44.39 65.06
N GLU A 355 -29.20 -44.69 64.31
CA GLU A 355 -28.69 -46.05 64.10
C GLU A 355 -28.15 -46.65 65.41
N SER A 356 -27.47 -45.85 66.23
CA SER A 356 -27.01 -46.27 67.57
C SER A 356 -28.19 -46.54 68.53
N GLU A 357 -29.25 -45.73 68.47
CA GLU A 357 -30.47 -45.94 69.26
C GLU A 357 -31.26 -47.17 68.79
N THR A 358 -31.39 -47.37 67.48
CA THR A 358 -32.03 -48.56 66.89
C THR A 358 -31.24 -49.82 67.26
N SER A 359 -29.91 -49.76 67.24
CA SER A 359 -29.02 -50.84 67.69
C SER A 359 -29.17 -51.14 69.18
N ARG A 360 -29.43 -50.13 70.02
CA ARG A 360 -29.77 -50.32 71.45
C ARG A 360 -31.13 -51.00 71.62
N GLN A 361 -32.15 -50.53 70.91
CA GLN A 361 -33.52 -51.10 70.97
C GLN A 361 -33.56 -52.55 70.48
N ASN A 362 -32.83 -52.90 69.42
CA ASN A 362 -32.73 -54.29 68.95
C ASN A 362 -32.10 -55.22 70.02
N ARG A 363 -31.06 -54.76 70.75
CA ARG A 363 -30.48 -55.52 71.87
C ARG A 363 -31.44 -55.68 73.05
N GLU A 364 -32.38 -54.78 73.22
CA GLU A 364 -33.45 -54.86 74.24
C GLU A 364 -34.57 -55.82 73.79
N ILE A 365 -34.94 -55.80 72.51
CA ILE A 365 -35.88 -56.73 71.89
C ILE A 365 -35.38 -58.19 71.99
N GLU A 366 -34.09 -58.46 71.73
CA GLU A 366 -33.56 -59.83 71.90
C GLU A 366 -33.58 -60.30 73.36
N LYS A 367 -33.24 -59.43 74.34
CA LYS A 367 -33.40 -59.77 75.77
C LYS A 367 -34.84 -60.09 76.14
N LEU A 368 -35.80 -59.29 75.66
CA LEU A 368 -37.22 -59.53 75.91
C LEU A 368 -37.71 -60.83 75.25
N LYS A 369 -37.18 -61.21 74.08
CA LYS A 369 -37.43 -62.53 73.48
C LYS A 369 -36.86 -63.67 74.33
N GLU A 370 -35.65 -63.52 74.86
CA GLU A 370 -35.03 -64.50 75.78
C GLU A 370 -35.85 -64.66 77.07
N GLU A 371 -36.31 -63.55 77.66
CA GLU A 371 -37.21 -63.57 78.82
C GLU A 371 -38.55 -64.24 78.52
N VAL A 372 -39.21 -63.86 77.41
CA VAL A 372 -40.48 -64.48 76.97
C VAL A 372 -40.30 -65.98 76.72
N ASN A 373 -39.17 -66.40 76.13
CA ASN A 373 -38.84 -67.82 75.96
C ASN A 373 -38.64 -68.52 77.32
N SER A 374 -37.94 -67.89 78.27
CA SER A 374 -37.79 -68.37 79.65
C SER A 374 -39.14 -68.55 80.35
N TYR A 375 -40.06 -67.59 80.22
CA TYR A 375 -41.43 -67.70 80.73
C TYR A 375 -42.23 -68.80 80.00
N ALA A 376 -42.11 -68.93 78.68
CA ALA A 376 -42.76 -69.99 77.92
C ALA A 376 -42.28 -71.40 78.34
N ILE A 377 -40.99 -71.56 78.66
CA ILE A 377 -40.43 -72.81 79.22
C ILE A 377 -41.00 -73.08 80.61
N LYS A 378 -41.04 -72.07 81.50
CA LYS A 378 -41.63 -72.19 82.86
C LYS A 378 -43.12 -72.56 82.80
N VAL A 379 -43.90 -71.95 81.90
CA VAL A 379 -45.32 -72.26 81.70
C VAL A 379 -45.51 -73.66 81.12
N LYS A 380 -44.71 -74.09 80.15
CA LYS A 380 -44.72 -75.48 79.64
C LYS A 380 -44.42 -76.49 80.75
N TRP A 381 -43.44 -76.21 81.61
CA TRP A 381 -43.12 -77.06 82.77
C TRP A 381 -44.27 -77.12 83.78
N ALA A 382 -44.85 -75.98 84.15
CA ALA A 382 -45.97 -75.91 85.08
C ALA A 382 -47.23 -76.63 84.54
N ASN A 383 -47.53 -76.47 83.25
CA ASN A 383 -48.65 -77.16 82.58
C ASN A 383 -48.41 -78.68 82.51
N ASN A 384 -47.19 -79.12 82.18
CA ASN A 384 -46.82 -80.54 82.23
C ASN A 384 -46.96 -81.11 83.64
N LYS A 385 -46.53 -80.38 84.68
CA LYS A 385 -46.72 -80.80 86.07
C LYS A 385 -48.21 -80.89 86.43
N LEU A 386 -49.01 -79.87 86.13
CA LEU A 386 -50.46 -79.90 86.36
C LEU A 386 -51.12 -81.08 85.64
N LYS A 387 -50.70 -81.41 84.42
CA LYS A 387 -51.16 -82.58 83.68
C LYS A 387 -50.83 -83.90 84.39
N THR A 388 -49.64 -84.03 84.98
CA THR A 388 -49.32 -85.22 85.80
C THR A 388 -50.13 -85.30 87.09
N GLU A 389 -50.34 -84.19 87.80
CA GLU A 389 -51.18 -84.14 89.01
C GLU A 389 -52.66 -84.44 88.71
N LEU A 390 -53.16 -84.02 87.53
CA LEU A 390 -54.53 -84.32 87.08
C LEU A 390 -54.71 -85.81 86.76
N GLU A 391 -53.71 -86.48 86.19
CA GLU A 391 -53.78 -87.91 85.88
C GLU A 391 -53.64 -88.76 87.16
N THR A 392 -52.79 -88.40 88.12
CA THR A 392 -52.76 -89.07 89.44
C THR A 392 -54.05 -88.83 90.23
N HIS A 393 -54.62 -87.63 90.18
CA HIS A 393 -55.93 -87.36 90.79
C HIS A 393 -57.04 -88.18 90.12
N LYS A 394 -57.04 -88.33 88.79
CA LYS A 394 -57.95 -89.21 88.04
C LYS A 394 -57.80 -90.68 88.46
N GLU A 395 -56.58 -91.20 88.54
CA GLU A 395 -56.32 -92.54 89.08
C GLU A 395 -56.89 -92.72 90.49
N THR A 396 -56.62 -91.79 91.41
CA THR A 396 -57.14 -91.89 92.79
C THR A 396 -58.67 -91.77 92.85
N LYS A 397 -59.28 -90.95 91.99
CA LYS A 397 -60.74 -90.84 91.86
C LYS A 397 -61.35 -92.14 91.34
N ASP A 398 -60.71 -92.82 90.40
CA ASP A 398 -61.21 -94.09 89.85
C ASP A 398 -60.97 -95.26 90.82
N ARG A 399 -59.88 -95.26 91.60
CA ARG A 399 -59.71 -96.15 92.76
C ARG A 399 -60.81 -95.91 93.80
N LEU A 400 -61.14 -94.65 94.10
CA LEU A 400 -62.22 -94.30 95.04
C LEU A 400 -63.60 -94.78 94.57
N LYS A 401 -63.94 -94.58 93.28
CA LYS A 401 -65.17 -95.15 92.68
C LYS A 401 -65.25 -96.66 92.90
N ASN A 402 -64.17 -97.39 92.63
CA ASN A 402 -64.11 -98.83 92.80
C ASN A 402 -64.26 -99.26 94.27
N THR A 403 -63.75 -98.50 95.24
CA THR A 403 -64.01 -98.77 96.67
C THR A 403 -65.45 -98.47 97.08
N THR A 404 -66.06 -97.39 96.57
CA THR A 404 -67.47 -97.04 96.84
C THR A 404 -68.41 -98.09 96.25
N LEU A 405 -68.12 -98.61 95.05
CA LEU A 405 -68.92 -99.65 94.41
C LEU A 405 -68.92 -100.94 95.24
N LYS A 406 -67.75 -101.38 95.73
CA LYS A 406 -67.64 -102.50 96.68
C LYS A 406 -68.37 -102.24 98.00
N LEU A 407 -68.34 -101.01 98.52
CA LEU A 407 -69.05 -100.64 99.75
C LEU A 407 -70.57 -100.67 99.56
N ASN A 408 -71.08 -100.29 98.38
CA ASN A 408 -72.49 -100.42 98.04
C ASN A 408 -72.92 -101.88 97.92
N GLN A 409 -72.11 -102.74 97.28
CA GLN A 409 -72.36 -104.19 97.21
C GLN A 409 -72.49 -104.80 98.62
N ALA A 410 -71.54 -104.50 99.51
CA ALA A 410 -71.61 -104.95 100.91
C ALA A 410 -72.84 -104.41 101.66
N ARG A 411 -73.30 -103.17 101.36
CA ARG A 411 -74.56 -102.63 101.90
C ARG A 411 -75.78 -103.36 101.39
N GLU A 412 -75.85 -103.65 100.09
CA GLU A 412 -76.95 -104.39 99.46
C GLU A 412 -77.05 -105.82 100.04
N GLU A 413 -75.92 -106.47 100.29
CA GLU A 413 -75.83 -107.74 101.05
C GLU A 413 -76.38 -107.57 102.48
N THR A 414 -75.99 -106.50 103.20
CA THR A 414 -76.51 -106.25 104.56
C THR A 414 -78.02 -105.97 104.56
N ASP A 415 -78.53 -105.26 103.57
CA ASP A 415 -79.95 -104.92 103.44
C ASP A 415 -80.81 -106.08 102.90
N GLN A 416 -80.20 -107.06 102.22
CA GLN A 416 -80.86 -108.34 101.95
C GLN A 416 -81.00 -109.15 103.24
N ILE A 417 -79.95 -109.24 104.07
CA ILE A 417 -80.05 -109.86 105.41
C ILE A 417 -81.12 -109.16 106.25
N ARG A 418 -81.14 -107.81 106.25
CA ARG A 418 -82.12 -107.00 107.00
C ARG A 418 -83.56 -107.29 106.59
N ARG A 419 -83.84 -107.42 105.28
CA ARG A 419 -85.18 -107.77 104.75
C ARG A 419 -85.60 -109.19 105.13
N ASN A 420 -84.70 -110.18 104.98
CA ASN A 420 -84.95 -111.56 105.41
C ASN A 420 -85.32 -111.64 106.91
N CYS A 421 -84.71 -110.80 107.77
CA CYS A 421 -85.07 -110.71 109.18
C CYS A 421 -86.41 -110.02 109.45
N GLN A 422 -86.86 -109.10 108.59
CA GLN A 422 -88.14 -108.39 108.76
C GLN A 422 -89.35 -109.25 108.36
N GLU A 423 -89.25 -110.06 107.31
CA GLU A 423 -90.31 -110.99 106.92
C GLU A 423 -90.60 -112.02 108.03
N MET A 424 -89.56 -112.50 108.71
CA MET A 424 -89.66 -113.40 109.87
C MET A 424 -90.30 -112.73 111.12
N ILE A 425 -90.34 -111.40 111.19
CA ILE A 425 -91.00 -110.65 112.29
C ILE A 425 -92.47 -110.37 111.94
N MET A 426 -92.81 -110.22 110.66
CA MET A 426 -94.19 -109.93 110.23
C MET A 426 -95.15 -111.10 110.46
N SER A 427 -94.72 -112.34 110.25
CA SER A 427 -95.56 -113.54 110.48
C SER A 427 -95.92 -113.79 111.95
N TYR A 428 -95.34 -113.03 112.90
CA TYR A 428 -95.61 -113.13 114.33
C TYR A 428 -96.58 -112.04 114.87
N LYS A 429 -97.10 -111.15 114.02
CA LYS A 429 -97.87 -109.96 114.46
C LYS A 429 -99.31 -109.84 113.94
N GLU A 430 -99.83 -110.88 113.29
CA GLU A 430 -101.16 -110.88 112.67
C GLU A 430 -102.28 -111.53 113.53
N SER A 431 -102.14 -111.54 114.86
CA SER A 431 -103.10 -112.21 115.77
C SER A 431 -103.27 -111.51 117.13
N ASP A 432 -103.89 -110.32 117.16
CA ASP A 432 -105.01 -110.03 118.10
C ASP A 432 -105.65 -108.61 117.95
N GLU A 433 -106.83 -108.47 118.57
CA GLU A 433 -107.91 -107.47 118.49
C GLU A 433 -107.70 -106.15 119.34
N ILE A 434 -108.54 -105.07 119.45
CA ILE A 434 -109.76 -104.55 118.77
C ILE A 434 -109.96 -103.00 119.00
N LYS A 435 -111.06 -102.44 118.46
CA LYS A 435 -111.57 -101.04 118.48
C LYS A 435 -112.37 -100.63 119.75
N SER A 436 -112.53 -99.32 120.02
CA SER A 436 -113.80 -98.64 120.46
C SER A 436 -113.64 -97.10 120.34
N ASN A 437 -114.55 -96.20 119.93
CA ASN A 437 -116.01 -95.98 120.01
C ASN A 437 -116.56 -95.46 121.37
N ASN A 438 -117.18 -94.25 121.38
CA ASN A 438 -118.65 -94.07 121.48
C ASN A 438 -119.09 -92.62 121.12
N LEU A 439 -120.39 -92.32 121.16
CA LEU A 439 -121.04 -91.11 120.62
C LEU A 439 -122.11 -90.53 121.57
N ASP A 440 -122.41 -89.24 121.32
CA ASP A 440 -123.72 -88.58 121.40
C ASP A 440 -124.10 -87.75 122.64
N GLY A 441 -124.80 -86.66 122.33
CA GLY A 441 -125.22 -85.55 123.19
C GLY A 441 -125.96 -84.46 122.40
N LYS A 442 -126.62 -84.84 121.30
CA LYS A 442 -127.27 -83.94 120.34
C LYS A 442 -128.63 -83.39 120.83
N LEU A 443 -129.21 -82.54 119.98
CA LEU A 443 -130.62 -82.10 120.00
C LEU A 443 -131.02 -80.99 121.01
N LYS A 444 -130.10 -80.08 121.33
CA LYS A 444 -130.50 -78.69 121.70
C LYS A 444 -129.72 -77.56 121.01
N VAL A 445 -128.62 -77.90 120.33
CA VAL A 445 -127.87 -76.98 119.44
C VAL A 445 -128.53 -76.84 118.06
N THR A 446 -129.26 -77.88 117.62
CA THR A 446 -129.82 -78.08 116.27
C THR A 446 -131.02 -77.18 115.91
N LYS A 447 -131.01 -75.93 116.38
CA LYS A 447 -131.90 -74.85 115.90
C LYS A 447 -131.13 -73.58 115.59
N VAL A 448 -130.11 -73.23 116.39
CA VAL A 448 -129.20 -72.10 116.10
C VAL A 448 -128.32 -72.40 114.88
N GLU A 449 -127.82 -73.64 114.78
CA GLU A 449 -127.02 -74.10 113.64
C GLU A 449 -127.69 -73.90 112.27
N LEU A 450 -129.02 -74.00 112.22
CA LEU A 450 -129.78 -73.95 110.96
C LEU A 450 -129.99 -72.52 110.47
N GLU A 451 -130.10 -71.56 111.39
CA GLU A 451 -130.16 -70.12 111.07
C GLU A 451 -128.76 -69.63 110.66
N MET A 452 -127.70 -70.14 111.30
CA MET A 452 -126.29 -69.87 110.92
C MET A 452 -125.96 -70.38 109.50
N GLN A 453 -126.31 -71.63 109.17
CA GLN A 453 -126.05 -72.21 107.83
C GLN A 453 -126.80 -71.52 106.67
N MET A 454 -127.87 -70.77 106.95
CA MET A 454 -128.53 -69.96 105.91
C MET A 454 -127.78 -68.64 105.65
N GLN A 455 -127.25 -68.00 106.70
CA GLN A 455 -126.41 -66.82 106.57
C GLN A 455 -125.07 -67.15 105.88
N GLU A 456 -124.38 -68.19 106.35
CA GLU A 456 -123.10 -68.67 105.77
C GLU A 456 -123.22 -68.98 104.27
N LYS A 457 -124.35 -69.55 103.82
CA LYS A 457 -124.58 -69.81 102.39
C LYS A 457 -124.75 -68.54 101.56
N SER A 458 -125.31 -67.47 102.12
CA SER A 458 -125.41 -66.18 101.45
C SER A 458 -124.03 -65.55 101.31
N GLU A 459 -123.27 -65.50 102.41
CA GLU A 459 -121.92 -64.91 102.46
C GLU A 459 -120.93 -65.68 101.58
N HIS A 460 -121.01 -67.03 101.55
CA HIS A 460 -120.23 -67.83 100.62
C HIS A 460 -120.58 -67.56 99.14
N LEU A 461 -121.87 -67.37 98.81
CA LEU A 461 -122.26 -67.06 97.43
C LEU A 461 -121.75 -65.68 97.00
N GLU A 462 -121.84 -64.69 97.88
CA GLU A 462 -121.33 -63.33 97.64
C GLU A 462 -119.80 -63.30 97.50
N VAL A 463 -119.06 -64.01 98.37
CA VAL A 463 -117.60 -64.17 98.25
C VAL A 463 -117.21 -64.94 96.98
N HIS A 464 -118.00 -65.92 96.54
CA HIS A 464 -117.76 -66.59 95.26
C HIS A 464 -118.01 -65.67 94.06
N GLN A 465 -119.07 -64.85 94.08
CA GLN A 465 -119.33 -63.86 93.02
C GLN A 465 -118.24 -62.76 92.99
N ALA A 466 -117.80 -62.29 94.16
CA ALA A 466 -116.68 -61.35 94.28
C ALA A 466 -115.39 -61.94 93.68
N LYS A 467 -115.02 -63.18 94.04
CA LYS A 467 -113.84 -63.85 93.50
C LYS A 467 -113.93 -64.15 92.00
N ILE A 468 -115.11 -64.45 91.47
CA ILE A 468 -115.31 -64.59 90.01
C ILE A 468 -115.05 -63.23 89.34
N LYS A 469 -115.59 -62.14 89.88
CA LYS A 469 -115.38 -60.79 89.37
C LYS A 469 -113.90 -60.37 89.44
N GLU A 470 -113.22 -60.60 90.57
CA GLU A 470 -111.77 -60.34 90.71
C GLU A 470 -110.96 -61.12 89.67
N LEU A 471 -111.30 -62.39 89.43
CA LEU A 471 -110.61 -63.25 88.47
C LEU A 471 -110.89 -62.79 87.02
N ASP A 472 -112.09 -62.31 86.72
CA ASP A 472 -112.43 -61.76 85.41
C ASP A 472 -111.85 -60.35 85.16
N ASP A 473 -111.77 -59.49 86.17
CA ASP A 473 -111.01 -58.23 86.11
C ASP A 473 -109.49 -58.47 85.99
N LEU A 474 -108.96 -59.53 86.62
CA LEU A 474 -107.56 -59.96 86.46
C LEU A 474 -107.28 -60.55 85.07
N LYS A 475 -108.22 -61.33 84.49
CA LYS A 475 -108.15 -61.74 83.07
C LYS A 475 -108.16 -60.52 82.16
N ARG A 476 -109.08 -59.58 82.39
CA ARG A 476 -109.25 -58.37 81.58
C ARG A 476 -107.98 -57.53 81.55
N THR A 477 -107.44 -57.20 82.73
CA THR A 477 -106.17 -56.46 82.86
C THR A 477 -104.97 -57.23 82.31
N PHE A 478 -104.94 -58.56 82.40
CA PHE A 478 -103.93 -59.39 81.73
C PHE A 478 -104.06 -59.34 80.19
N THR A 479 -105.28 -59.34 79.63
CA THR A 479 -105.49 -59.18 78.19
C THR A 479 -105.14 -57.78 77.70
N GLU A 480 -105.52 -56.75 78.44
CA GLU A 480 -105.15 -55.34 78.17
C GLU A 480 -103.63 -55.19 78.15
N GLY A 481 -102.92 -55.66 79.19
CA GLY A 481 -101.45 -55.65 79.24
C GLY A 481 -100.77 -56.53 78.18
N MET A 482 -101.41 -57.60 77.71
CA MET A 482 -100.93 -58.42 76.58
C MET A 482 -101.03 -57.65 75.25
N ASP A 483 -102.09 -56.89 75.02
CA ASP A 483 -102.26 -56.08 73.80
C ASP A 483 -101.42 -54.79 73.84
N GLU A 484 -101.21 -54.19 75.01
CA GLU A 484 -100.17 -53.17 75.21
C GLU A 484 -98.77 -53.73 74.89
N LEU A 485 -98.42 -54.93 75.37
CA LEU A 485 -97.16 -55.57 75.01
C LEU A 485 -97.04 -55.89 73.50
N ARG A 486 -98.14 -56.25 72.82
CA ARG A 486 -98.15 -56.45 71.36
C ARG A 486 -97.97 -55.13 70.60
N THR A 487 -98.67 -54.08 70.99
CA THR A 487 -98.59 -52.76 70.33
C THR A 487 -97.23 -52.10 70.56
N LEU A 488 -96.69 -52.14 71.80
CA LEU A 488 -95.33 -51.68 72.10
C LEU A 488 -94.28 -52.47 71.32
N ARG A 489 -94.36 -53.80 71.28
CA ARG A 489 -93.44 -54.66 70.49
C ARG A 489 -93.51 -54.35 68.99
N THR A 490 -94.69 -54.00 68.48
CA THR A 490 -94.88 -53.60 67.07
C THR A 490 -94.27 -52.21 66.82
N LYS A 491 -94.49 -51.25 67.73
CA LYS A 491 -93.89 -49.91 67.66
C LYS A 491 -92.36 -49.95 67.70
N VAL A 492 -91.77 -50.80 68.55
CA VAL A 492 -90.32 -51.02 68.59
C VAL A 492 -89.82 -51.53 67.23
N LYS A 493 -90.46 -52.54 66.63
CA LYS A 493 -90.08 -53.04 65.29
C LYS A 493 -90.17 -51.98 64.19
N CYS A 494 -91.18 -51.10 64.23
CA CYS A 494 -91.29 -49.99 63.28
C CYS A 494 -90.13 -48.99 63.44
N LEU A 495 -89.83 -48.59 64.69
CA LEU A 495 -88.73 -47.68 64.99
C LEU A 495 -87.35 -48.29 64.69
N GLU A 496 -87.17 -49.59 64.87
CA GLU A 496 -85.96 -50.33 64.46
C GLU A 496 -85.79 -50.34 62.94
N ALA A 497 -86.88 -50.52 62.18
CA ALA A 497 -86.84 -50.46 60.72
C ALA A 497 -86.59 -49.04 60.19
N GLU A 498 -87.12 -48.00 60.84
CA GLU A 498 -86.84 -46.60 60.52
C GLU A 498 -85.40 -46.21 60.87
N ARG A 499 -84.87 -46.70 62.00
CA ARG A 499 -83.44 -46.55 62.34
C ARG A 499 -82.54 -47.21 61.30
N LEU A 500 -82.88 -48.42 60.84
CA LEU A 500 -82.09 -49.12 59.83
C LEU A 500 -82.10 -48.38 58.47
N ARG A 501 -83.27 -47.89 58.02
CA ARG A 501 -83.36 -47.09 56.78
C ARG A 501 -82.53 -45.81 56.86
N THR A 502 -82.64 -45.07 57.95
CA THR A 502 -81.87 -43.83 58.13
C THR A 502 -80.36 -44.10 58.29
N GLU A 503 -79.99 -45.24 58.87
CA GLU A 503 -78.59 -45.72 58.96
C GLU A 503 -78.03 -46.11 57.57
N GLU A 504 -78.83 -46.78 56.72
CA GLU A 504 -78.49 -47.04 55.31
C GLU A 504 -78.36 -45.75 54.49
N GLU A 505 -79.28 -44.80 54.65
CA GLU A 505 -79.26 -43.49 53.98
C GLU A 505 -78.00 -42.70 54.37
N LEU A 506 -77.68 -42.65 55.67
CA LEU A 506 -76.44 -42.07 56.16
C LEU A 506 -75.19 -42.79 55.61
N SER A 507 -75.25 -44.10 55.36
CA SER A 507 -74.17 -44.82 54.66
C SER A 507 -74.04 -44.38 53.20
N LYS A 508 -75.15 -44.30 52.47
CA LYS A 508 -75.20 -43.84 51.06
C LYS A 508 -74.68 -42.39 50.94
N TYR A 509 -75.02 -41.49 51.88
CA TYR A 509 -74.48 -40.13 51.92
C TYR A 509 -72.98 -40.10 52.27
N LYS A 510 -72.51 -40.91 53.23
CA LYS A 510 -71.05 -41.03 53.54
C LYS A 510 -70.26 -41.52 52.32
N GLU A 511 -70.76 -42.51 51.59
CA GLU A 511 -70.13 -42.96 50.36
C GLU A 511 -70.09 -41.86 49.29
N LEU A 512 -71.19 -41.13 49.09
CA LEU A 512 -71.25 -40.04 48.12
C LEU A 512 -70.26 -38.93 48.47
N ILE A 513 -70.18 -38.52 49.74
CA ILE A 513 -69.20 -37.54 50.24
C ILE A 513 -67.77 -38.05 50.01
N ASN A 514 -67.49 -39.33 50.24
CA ASN A 514 -66.17 -39.91 50.01
C ASN A 514 -65.81 -39.95 48.51
N ARG A 515 -66.75 -40.32 47.63
CA ARG A 515 -66.58 -40.26 46.16
C ARG A 515 -66.35 -38.81 45.68
N GLN A 516 -67.08 -37.85 46.21
CA GLN A 516 -66.90 -36.43 45.91
C GLN A 516 -65.53 -35.92 46.39
N LYS A 517 -65.09 -36.31 47.59
CA LYS A 517 -63.74 -35.98 48.10
C LYS A 517 -62.63 -36.53 47.20
N THR A 518 -62.71 -37.79 46.75
CA THR A 518 -61.71 -38.34 45.83
C THR A 518 -61.76 -37.69 44.46
N GLN A 519 -62.94 -37.31 43.95
CA GLN A 519 -63.06 -36.51 42.72
C GLN A 519 -62.46 -35.11 42.86
N ILE A 520 -62.69 -34.41 43.97
CA ILE A 520 -62.11 -33.08 44.25
C ILE A 520 -60.58 -33.19 44.33
N GLN A 521 -60.05 -34.19 45.04
CA GLN A 521 -58.60 -34.43 45.12
C GLN A 521 -58.01 -34.69 43.72
N ASN A 522 -58.61 -35.60 42.94
CA ASN A 522 -58.18 -35.90 41.57
C ASN A 522 -58.24 -34.68 40.63
N LEU A 523 -59.17 -33.74 40.86
CA LEU A 523 -59.25 -32.48 40.10
C LEU A 523 -58.20 -31.47 40.56
N GLN A 524 -57.92 -31.38 41.87
CA GLN A 524 -56.85 -30.53 42.41
C GLN A 524 -55.47 -31.00 41.97
N ASP A 525 -55.22 -32.31 41.90
CA ASP A 525 -53.94 -32.85 41.46
C ASP A 525 -53.77 -32.73 39.93
N LYS A 526 -54.87 -32.78 39.17
CA LYS A 526 -54.87 -32.39 37.75
C LYS A 526 -54.61 -30.90 37.54
N ALA A 527 -55.17 -30.02 38.37
CA ALA A 527 -54.90 -28.57 38.31
C ALA A 527 -53.40 -28.30 38.51
N LYS A 528 -52.80 -28.81 39.60
CA LYS A 528 -51.34 -28.72 39.85
C LYS A 528 -50.50 -29.24 38.68
N SER A 529 -50.94 -30.33 38.04
CA SER A 529 -50.25 -30.90 36.88
C SER A 529 -50.36 -30.02 35.63
N LEU A 530 -51.43 -29.24 35.48
CA LEU A 530 -51.58 -28.25 34.41
C LEU A 530 -50.76 -26.98 34.73
N ASP A 531 -50.81 -26.49 35.98
CA ASP A 531 -50.01 -25.36 36.45
C ASP A 531 -48.50 -25.63 36.19
N GLN A 532 -48.02 -26.84 36.53
CA GLN A 532 -46.64 -27.26 36.25
C GLN A 532 -46.30 -27.39 34.75
N GLN A 533 -47.27 -27.76 33.92
CA GLN A 533 -47.09 -27.79 32.46
C GLN A 533 -47.07 -26.38 31.86
N GLU A 534 -47.85 -25.44 32.39
CA GLU A 534 -47.83 -24.03 31.99
C GLU A 534 -46.52 -23.35 32.44
N GLU A 535 -46.05 -23.61 33.66
CA GLU A 535 -44.72 -23.18 34.14
C GLU A 535 -43.56 -23.78 33.33
N GLN A 536 -43.70 -25.00 32.80
CA GLN A 536 -42.71 -25.60 31.91
C GLN A 536 -42.76 -24.96 30.53
N HIS A 537 -43.93 -24.91 29.89
CA HIS A 537 -44.12 -24.29 28.58
C HIS A 537 -43.70 -22.81 28.56
N GLN A 538 -43.90 -22.07 29.65
CA GLN A 538 -43.46 -20.68 29.76
C GLN A 538 -41.93 -20.55 29.90
N ARG A 539 -41.25 -21.54 30.50
CA ARG A 539 -39.78 -21.62 30.51
C ARG A 539 -39.24 -22.03 29.14
N ASP A 540 -39.81 -23.06 28.52
CA ASP A 540 -39.46 -23.53 27.17
C ASP A 540 -39.62 -22.38 26.15
N LYS A 541 -40.66 -21.55 26.30
CA LYS A 541 -40.89 -20.36 25.48
C LYS A 541 -39.85 -19.25 25.71
N GLN A 542 -39.36 -19.08 26.94
CA GLN A 542 -38.28 -18.13 27.23
C GLN A 542 -36.94 -18.61 26.67
N GLU A 543 -36.65 -19.90 26.76
CA GLU A 543 -35.47 -20.53 26.16
C GLU A 543 -35.51 -20.43 24.62
N MET A 544 -36.65 -20.72 24.01
CA MET A 544 -36.86 -20.56 22.57
C MET A 544 -36.73 -19.12 22.07
N GLU A 545 -37.06 -18.12 22.89
CA GLU A 545 -36.86 -16.71 22.52
C GLU A 545 -35.39 -16.28 22.70
N GLY A 546 -34.71 -16.72 23.76
CA GLY A 546 -33.27 -16.52 23.92
C GLY A 546 -32.45 -17.15 22.78
N LEU A 547 -32.82 -18.36 22.35
CA LEU A 547 -32.21 -19.03 21.19
C LEU A 547 -32.50 -18.30 19.86
N ARG A 548 -33.60 -17.53 19.75
CA ARG A 548 -33.85 -16.64 18.61
C ARG A 548 -32.99 -15.39 18.66
N GLU A 549 -32.88 -14.74 19.82
CA GLU A 549 -31.98 -13.59 20.01
C GLU A 549 -30.52 -13.99 19.70
N GLU A 550 -30.07 -15.17 20.12
CA GLU A 550 -28.76 -15.73 19.77
C GLU A 550 -28.64 -15.97 18.25
N LEU A 551 -29.62 -16.61 17.61
CA LEU A 551 -29.62 -16.84 16.15
C LEU A 551 -29.61 -15.54 15.35
N ASP A 552 -30.38 -14.53 15.74
CA ASP A 552 -30.42 -13.22 15.07
C ASP A 552 -29.12 -12.44 15.28
N SER A 553 -28.49 -12.56 16.47
CA SER A 553 -27.15 -12.00 16.70
C SER A 553 -26.08 -12.68 15.81
N LEU A 554 -26.16 -14.01 15.64
CA LEU A 554 -25.29 -14.77 14.75
C LEU A 554 -25.53 -14.42 13.28
N ASN A 555 -26.79 -14.23 12.87
CA ASN A 555 -27.15 -13.76 11.53
C ASN A 555 -26.58 -12.36 11.24
N SER A 556 -26.60 -11.45 12.22
CA SER A 556 -25.94 -10.13 12.09
C SER A 556 -24.44 -10.29 11.87
N VAL A 557 -23.75 -11.09 12.69
CA VAL A 557 -22.30 -11.33 12.54
C VAL A 557 -21.97 -12.01 11.21
N ILE A 558 -22.82 -12.93 10.73
CA ILE A 558 -22.67 -13.56 9.41
C ILE A 558 -22.84 -12.52 8.29
N SER A 559 -23.80 -11.61 8.39
CA SER A 559 -24.00 -10.49 7.46
C SER A 559 -22.78 -9.56 7.43
N ASP A 560 -22.27 -9.16 8.59
CA ASP A 560 -21.09 -8.29 8.70
C ASP A 560 -19.84 -8.95 8.12
N LEU A 561 -19.62 -10.23 8.39
CA LEU A 561 -18.52 -11.01 7.78
C LEU A 561 -18.68 -11.18 6.26
N GLN A 562 -19.90 -11.29 5.74
CA GLN A 562 -20.16 -11.30 4.29
C GLN A 562 -19.81 -9.95 3.65
N ASN A 563 -20.21 -8.84 4.28
CA ASN A 563 -19.85 -7.49 3.86
C ASN A 563 -18.32 -7.26 3.85
N ASP A 564 -17.60 -7.75 4.88
CA ASP A 564 -16.14 -7.67 4.95
C ASP A 564 -15.45 -8.52 3.87
N ILE A 565 -15.96 -9.72 3.57
CA ILE A 565 -15.45 -10.58 2.49
C ILE A 565 -15.66 -9.92 1.12
N GLU A 566 -16.84 -9.38 0.85
CA GLU A 566 -17.16 -8.71 -0.40
C GLU A 566 -16.35 -7.41 -0.55
N GLY A 567 -16.26 -6.63 0.53
CA GLY A 567 -15.39 -5.46 0.63
C GLY A 567 -13.89 -5.80 0.55
N SER A 568 -13.48 -7.06 0.76
CA SER A 568 -12.12 -7.52 0.49
C SER A 568 -11.92 -7.89 -0.99
N ARG A 569 -12.91 -8.52 -1.62
CA ARG A 569 -12.89 -8.86 -3.05
C ARG A 569 -12.87 -7.63 -3.95
N THR A 570 -13.56 -6.55 -3.58
CA THR A 570 -13.49 -5.28 -4.32
C THR A 570 -12.08 -4.69 -4.27
N ARG A 571 -11.46 -4.61 -3.08
CA ARG A 571 -10.06 -4.18 -2.91
C ARG A 571 -9.06 -5.08 -3.66
N GLU A 572 -9.28 -6.39 -3.68
CA GLU A 572 -8.48 -7.35 -4.45
C GLU A 572 -8.59 -7.10 -5.97
N SER A 573 -9.81 -6.87 -6.47
CA SER A 573 -10.08 -6.52 -7.86
C SER A 573 -9.45 -5.17 -8.26
N GLU A 574 -9.50 -4.17 -7.39
CA GLU A 574 -8.82 -2.89 -7.58
C GLU A 574 -7.29 -3.07 -7.64
N LEU A 575 -6.70 -3.83 -6.71
CA LEU A 575 -5.27 -4.16 -6.69
C LEU A 575 -4.82 -4.94 -7.93
N LEU A 576 -5.63 -5.88 -8.41
CA LEU A 576 -5.42 -6.57 -9.68
C LEU A 576 -5.45 -5.59 -10.86
N GLY A 577 -6.44 -4.69 -10.91
CA GLY A 577 -6.54 -3.65 -11.94
C GLY A 577 -5.40 -2.62 -11.89
N PHE A 578 -4.84 -2.32 -10.72
CA PHE A 578 -3.60 -1.54 -10.60
C PHE A 578 -2.38 -2.33 -11.09
N THR A 579 -2.29 -3.61 -10.75
CA THR A 579 -1.21 -4.52 -11.17
C THR A 579 -1.20 -4.73 -12.68
N GLU A 580 -2.38 -4.88 -13.31
CA GLU A 580 -2.55 -4.94 -14.77
C GLU A 580 -2.05 -3.66 -15.43
N LYS A 581 -2.52 -2.49 -14.98
CA LYS A 581 -2.10 -1.18 -15.50
C LYS A 581 -0.59 -0.96 -15.34
N LEU A 582 -0.01 -1.36 -14.21
CA LEU A 582 1.43 -1.27 -13.95
C LEU A 582 2.22 -2.20 -14.89
N THR A 583 1.75 -3.44 -15.06
CA THR A 583 2.40 -4.46 -15.92
C THR A 583 2.33 -4.07 -17.39
N SER A 584 1.16 -3.61 -17.86
CA SER A 584 0.95 -3.09 -19.21
C SER A 584 1.86 -1.90 -19.50
N LYS A 585 1.93 -0.92 -18.58
CA LYS A 585 2.81 0.24 -18.72
C LYS A 585 4.30 -0.12 -18.66
N ASN A 586 4.68 -1.11 -17.85
CA ASN A 586 6.06 -1.61 -17.80
C ASN A 586 6.43 -2.32 -19.11
N ALA A 587 5.55 -3.15 -19.66
CA ALA A 587 5.75 -3.79 -20.96
C ALA A 587 5.84 -2.76 -22.12
N GLN A 588 5.03 -1.69 -22.08
CA GLN A 588 5.14 -0.58 -23.01
C GLN A 588 6.51 0.12 -22.89
N LEU A 589 6.92 0.53 -21.68
CA LEU A 589 8.21 1.19 -21.44
C LEU A 589 9.40 0.28 -21.83
N GLN A 590 9.29 -1.03 -21.63
CA GLN A 590 10.31 -2.00 -22.04
C GLN A 590 10.36 -2.15 -23.57
N SER A 591 9.22 -2.10 -24.26
CA SER A 591 9.15 -2.05 -25.73
C SER A 591 9.76 -0.75 -26.30
N GLU A 592 9.43 0.40 -25.70
CA GLU A 592 10.01 1.71 -26.05
C GLU A 592 11.52 1.73 -25.81
N SER A 593 11.98 1.21 -24.67
CA SER A 593 13.41 1.06 -24.35
C SER A 593 14.15 0.17 -25.36
N ASN A 594 13.57 -0.98 -25.72
CA ASN A 594 14.14 -1.88 -26.75
C ASN A 594 14.18 -1.21 -28.14
N SER A 595 13.16 -0.42 -28.50
CA SER A 595 13.12 0.35 -29.75
C SER A 595 14.18 1.46 -29.78
N LEU A 596 14.38 2.16 -28.66
CA LEU A 596 15.42 3.17 -28.52
C LEU A 596 16.83 2.55 -28.52
N GLN A 597 17.03 1.39 -27.89
CA GLN A 597 18.29 0.65 -27.94
C GLN A 597 18.61 0.21 -29.37
N ALA A 598 17.66 -0.36 -30.11
CA ALA A 598 17.87 -0.75 -31.51
C ALA A 598 18.18 0.45 -32.43
N GLN A 599 17.64 1.64 -32.14
CA GLN A 599 18.01 2.88 -32.83
C GLN A 599 19.41 3.36 -32.45
N LEU A 600 19.79 3.27 -31.17
CA LEU A 600 21.13 3.59 -30.68
C LEU A 600 22.18 2.67 -31.32
N ASP A 601 21.97 1.36 -31.29
CA ASP A 601 22.88 0.35 -31.88
C ASP A 601 23.11 0.61 -33.37
N LYS A 602 22.04 0.96 -34.11
CA LYS A 602 22.12 1.31 -35.53
C LYS A 602 22.90 2.61 -35.76
N LEU A 603 22.72 3.63 -34.91
CA LEU A 603 23.50 4.87 -34.97
C LEU A 603 24.97 4.62 -34.65
N THR A 604 25.28 3.84 -33.60
CA THR A 604 26.65 3.46 -33.22
C THR A 604 27.34 2.64 -34.31
N PHE A 605 26.62 1.75 -35.01
CA PHE A 605 27.14 1.06 -36.18
C PHE A 605 27.50 2.04 -37.31
N SER A 606 26.61 2.98 -37.64
CA SER A 606 26.90 4.01 -38.66
C SER A 606 28.04 4.96 -38.27
N GLU A 607 28.20 5.26 -36.97
CA GLU A 607 29.35 6.03 -36.45
C GLU A 607 30.66 5.24 -36.63
N SER A 608 30.63 3.93 -36.40
CA SER A 608 31.77 3.03 -36.62
C SER A 608 32.19 2.99 -38.10
N GLU A 609 31.23 2.85 -39.03
CA GLU A 609 31.51 2.89 -40.47
C GLU A 609 32.08 4.24 -40.90
N LEU A 610 31.48 5.36 -40.44
CA LEU A 610 31.97 6.71 -40.73
C LEU A 610 33.37 6.97 -40.16
N ARG A 611 33.68 6.49 -38.95
CA ARG A 611 35.05 6.54 -38.39
C ARG A 611 36.02 5.75 -39.25
N SER A 612 35.67 4.52 -39.64
CA SER A 612 36.49 3.66 -40.51
C SER A 612 36.78 4.33 -41.86
N HIS A 613 35.77 4.94 -42.50
CA HIS A 613 35.95 5.70 -43.74
C HIS A 613 36.84 6.94 -43.56
N LEU A 614 36.69 7.70 -42.46
CA LEU A 614 37.56 8.84 -42.14
C LEU A 614 39.02 8.40 -41.89
N GLU A 615 39.22 7.24 -41.27
CA GLU A 615 40.55 6.68 -40.99
C GLU A 615 41.23 6.17 -42.28
N GLN A 616 40.48 5.51 -43.16
CA GLN A 616 40.94 5.14 -44.51
C GLN A 616 41.30 6.39 -45.35
N LEU A 617 40.47 7.43 -45.32
CA LEU A 617 40.75 8.69 -46.02
C LEU A 617 41.96 9.43 -45.45
N ARG A 618 42.19 9.37 -44.13
CA ARG A 618 43.42 9.88 -43.49
C ARG A 618 44.65 9.10 -43.94
N HIS A 619 44.59 7.77 -43.95
CA HIS A 619 45.70 6.93 -44.39
C HIS A 619 46.04 7.17 -45.87
N HIS A 620 45.03 7.30 -46.73
CA HIS A 620 45.22 7.65 -48.14
C HIS A 620 45.85 9.04 -48.32
N ASN A 621 45.43 10.04 -47.52
CA ASN A 621 46.07 11.36 -47.52
C ASN A 621 47.53 11.30 -47.04
N SER A 622 47.85 10.52 -46.00
CA SER A 622 49.24 10.33 -45.54
C SER A 622 50.11 9.75 -46.65
N HIS A 623 49.64 8.66 -47.27
CA HIS A 623 50.35 8.01 -48.38
C HIS A 623 50.51 8.93 -49.61
N LEU A 624 49.51 9.74 -49.97
CA LEU A 624 49.64 10.74 -51.04
C LEU A 624 50.66 11.84 -50.67
N ASN A 625 50.65 12.30 -49.42
CA ASN A 625 51.59 13.32 -48.94
C ASN A 625 53.03 12.78 -48.87
N GLU A 626 53.23 11.54 -48.41
CA GLU A 626 54.51 10.82 -48.45
C GLU A 626 55.00 10.63 -49.89
N ARG A 627 54.12 10.28 -50.83
CA ARG A 627 54.46 10.25 -52.26
C ARG A 627 54.89 11.62 -52.78
N ILE A 628 54.14 12.68 -52.51
CA ILE A 628 54.50 14.05 -52.91
C ILE A 628 55.87 14.46 -52.33
N LEU A 629 56.15 14.13 -51.07
CA LEU A 629 57.44 14.39 -50.43
C LEU A 629 58.59 13.58 -51.06
N THR A 630 58.38 12.30 -51.40
CA THR A 630 59.41 11.49 -52.06
C THR A 630 59.64 11.91 -53.51
N GLU A 631 58.59 12.29 -54.25
CA GLU A 631 58.71 12.86 -55.59
C GLU A 631 59.44 14.21 -55.55
N ALA A 632 59.07 15.12 -54.63
CA ALA A 632 59.78 16.39 -54.42
C ALA A 632 61.27 16.19 -54.06
N ALA A 633 61.60 15.21 -53.21
CA ALA A 633 62.97 14.87 -52.87
C ALA A 633 63.75 14.26 -54.06
N GLN A 634 63.08 13.55 -54.97
CA GLN A 634 63.69 13.09 -56.23
C GLN A 634 63.95 14.25 -57.19
N TRP A 635 62.98 15.15 -57.38
CA TRP A 635 63.16 16.37 -58.19
C TRP A 635 64.31 17.23 -57.64
N GLN A 636 64.40 17.40 -56.32
CA GLN A 636 65.48 18.19 -55.70
C GLN A 636 66.85 17.52 -55.89
N LYS A 637 66.95 16.18 -55.83
CA LYS A 637 68.19 15.45 -56.16
C LYS A 637 68.58 15.60 -57.64
N GLN A 638 67.60 15.57 -58.56
CA GLN A 638 67.87 15.80 -59.99
C GLN A 638 68.35 17.23 -60.25
N VAL A 639 67.73 18.24 -59.62
CA VAL A 639 68.18 19.64 -59.70
C VAL A 639 69.60 19.79 -59.16
N GLN A 640 69.93 19.16 -58.02
CA GLN A 640 71.29 19.17 -57.47
C GLN A 640 72.30 18.51 -58.41
N ALA A 641 71.97 17.37 -59.01
CA ALA A 641 72.85 16.68 -59.97
C ALA A 641 73.12 17.54 -61.22
N LEU A 642 72.08 18.19 -61.76
CA LEU A 642 72.19 19.10 -62.90
C LEU A 642 72.96 20.39 -62.53
N GLN A 643 72.86 20.86 -61.28
CA GLN A 643 73.69 21.96 -60.77
C GLN A 643 75.17 21.55 -60.69
N THR A 644 75.49 20.37 -60.17
CA THR A 644 76.88 19.89 -60.14
C THR A 644 77.46 19.66 -61.54
N GLU A 645 76.68 19.10 -62.47
CA GLU A 645 77.13 18.94 -63.87
C GLU A 645 77.35 20.30 -64.55
N LEU A 646 76.47 21.29 -64.30
CA LEU A 646 76.65 22.65 -64.78
C LEU A 646 77.91 23.32 -64.19
N GLU A 647 78.20 23.11 -62.91
CA GLU A 647 79.41 23.60 -62.25
C GLU A 647 80.68 22.93 -62.79
N GLU A 648 80.66 21.61 -63.04
CA GLU A 648 81.77 20.88 -63.67
C GLU A 648 82.03 21.37 -65.11
N GLN A 649 80.98 21.54 -65.91
CA GLN A 649 81.10 22.09 -67.27
C GLN A 649 81.59 23.55 -67.24
N GLN A 650 81.12 24.37 -66.30
CA GLN A 650 81.59 25.74 -66.13
C GLN A 650 83.07 25.77 -65.73
N GLN A 651 83.51 24.91 -64.80
CA GLN A 651 84.92 24.77 -64.43
C GLN A 651 85.76 24.34 -65.64
N LEU A 652 85.32 23.32 -66.40
CA LEU A 652 85.98 22.88 -67.62
C LEU A 652 86.12 24.03 -68.64
N VAL A 653 85.04 24.78 -68.90
CA VAL A 653 85.06 25.97 -69.77
C VAL A 653 86.03 27.05 -69.26
N THR A 654 86.12 27.29 -67.94
CA THR A 654 87.15 28.22 -67.42
C THR A 654 88.57 27.72 -67.61
N SER A 655 88.84 26.42 -67.42
CA SER A 655 90.17 25.83 -67.65
C SER A 655 90.58 25.82 -69.13
N LEU A 656 89.63 25.63 -70.05
CA LEU A 656 89.87 25.73 -71.48
C LEU A 656 90.14 27.18 -71.89
N ASN A 657 89.43 28.15 -71.29
CA ASN A 657 89.71 29.57 -71.51
C ASN A 657 91.08 29.99 -70.96
N THR A 658 91.48 29.58 -69.75
CA THR A 658 92.84 29.87 -69.25
C THR A 658 93.89 29.22 -70.15
N ARG A 659 93.67 27.99 -70.61
CA ARG A 659 94.58 27.32 -71.56
C ARG A 659 94.65 28.02 -72.92
N VAL A 660 93.55 28.60 -73.40
CA VAL A 660 93.53 29.44 -74.61
C VAL A 660 94.32 30.74 -74.39
N GLU A 661 94.20 31.39 -73.22
CA GLU A 661 95.01 32.57 -72.91
C GLU A 661 96.49 32.24 -72.72
N GLU A 662 96.85 31.10 -72.12
CA GLU A 662 98.24 30.61 -72.10
C GLU A 662 98.81 30.44 -73.52
N LEU A 663 98.05 29.82 -74.42
CA LEU A 663 98.46 29.59 -75.81
C LEU A 663 98.54 30.90 -76.61
N LYS A 664 97.63 31.86 -76.37
CA LYS A 664 97.74 33.23 -76.92
C LYS A 664 98.98 33.94 -76.41
N ASN A 665 99.26 33.84 -75.11
CA ASN A 665 100.44 34.45 -74.50
C ASN A 665 101.73 33.83 -75.03
N GLU A 666 101.84 32.51 -75.14
CA GLU A 666 103.02 31.87 -75.75
C GLU A 666 103.12 32.16 -77.25
N LEU A 667 102.01 32.28 -77.99
CA LEU A 667 102.05 32.79 -79.37
C LEU A 667 102.61 34.22 -79.44
N VAL A 668 102.31 35.08 -78.45
CA VAL A 668 102.87 36.43 -78.34
C VAL A 668 104.34 36.40 -77.92
N THR A 669 104.76 35.53 -76.98
CA THR A 669 106.19 35.40 -76.64
C THR A 669 106.98 34.83 -77.82
N GLN A 670 106.44 33.88 -78.58
CA GLN A 670 107.08 33.32 -79.78
C GLN A 670 107.13 34.33 -80.92
N LYS A 671 106.08 35.14 -81.13
CA LYS A 671 106.16 36.30 -82.05
C LYS A 671 107.22 37.31 -81.61
N ARG A 672 107.38 37.57 -80.30
CA ARG A 672 108.46 38.43 -79.77
C ARG A 672 109.84 37.81 -79.94
N LYS A 673 110.03 36.53 -79.59
CA LYS A 673 111.27 35.74 -79.81
C LYS A 673 111.65 35.79 -81.30
N ASN A 674 110.73 35.47 -82.20
CA ASN A 674 110.95 35.51 -83.64
C ASN A 674 111.27 36.92 -84.14
N ALA A 675 110.62 37.97 -83.64
CA ALA A 675 110.95 39.36 -84.00
C ALA A 675 112.31 39.82 -83.47
N VAL A 676 112.74 39.34 -82.29
CA VAL A 676 114.11 39.55 -81.77
C VAL A 676 115.11 38.79 -82.62
N ASN A 677 114.86 37.52 -82.93
CA ASN A 677 115.71 36.71 -83.82
C ASN A 677 115.82 37.33 -85.22
N LEU A 678 114.74 37.90 -85.77
CA LEU A 678 114.77 38.62 -87.05
C LEU A 678 115.60 39.91 -86.98
N LYS A 679 115.52 40.65 -85.86
CA LYS A 679 116.39 41.81 -85.62
C LYS A 679 117.85 41.41 -85.43
N ASP A 680 118.11 40.27 -84.79
CA ASP A 680 119.48 39.80 -84.58
C ASP A 680 120.09 39.21 -85.85
N LEU A 681 119.37 38.38 -86.61
CA LEU A 681 119.75 37.99 -87.97
C LEU A 681 119.98 39.23 -88.84
N SER A 682 119.15 40.27 -88.76
CA SER A 682 119.37 41.53 -89.51
C SER A 682 120.65 42.25 -89.07
N LYS A 683 120.98 42.26 -87.77
CA LYS A 683 122.26 42.77 -87.26
C LYS A 683 123.44 41.91 -87.74
N GLN A 684 123.33 40.59 -87.70
CA GLN A 684 124.33 39.66 -88.20
C GLN A 684 124.56 39.85 -89.71
N LEU A 685 123.51 40.07 -90.49
CA LEU A 685 123.58 40.37 -91.93
C LEU A 685 124.23 41.74 -92.20
N GLN A 686 123.94 42.77 -91.39
CA GLN A 686 124.66 44.05 -91.45
C GLN A 686 126.13 43.93 -91.01
N GLN A 687 126.45 43.12 -90.00
CA GLN A 687 127.82 42.88 -89.56
C GLN A 687 128.61 42.02 -90.55
N ALA A 688 127.98 41.05 -91.22
CA ALA A 688 128.57 40.29 -92.32
C ALA A 688 128.92 41.22 -93.50
N ARG A 689 128.00 42.12 -93.89
CA ARG A 689 128.31 43.18 -94.88
C ARG A 689 129.46 44.10 -94.47
N LYS A 690 129.70 44.28 -93.16
CA LYS A 690 130.81 45.09 -92.62
C LYS A 690 132.08 44.29 -92.26
N LYS A 691 132.11 42.98 -92.54
CA LYS A 691 133.27 42.09 -92.34
C LYS A 691 133.73 41.38 -93.62
N LEU A 692 133.13 41.71 -94.77
CA LEU A 692 133.52 41.17 -96.08
C LEU A 692 134.62 42.01 -96.79
N GLU A 693 134.94 43.21 -96.26
CA GLU A 693 135.84 44.18 -96.89
C GLU A 693 137.30 44.09 -96.40
N GLN A 694 137.58 43.26 -95.38
CA GLN A 694 138.94 42.99 -94.89
C GLN A 694 139.15 41.51 -94.56
N THR A 695 139.85 40.82 -95.48
CA THR A 695 140.58 39.54 -95.31
C THR A 695 139.83 38.38 -94.67
N GLU A 696 139.55 37.27 -95.36
CA GLU A 696 140.57 36.32 -95.84
C GLU A 696 141.58 35.90 -94.75
N ASN A 697 141.16 35.13 -93.73
CA ASN A 697 141.98 34.07 -93.11
C ASN A 697 141.25 33.20 -92.05
N GLY A 698 141.28 31.87 -92.24
CA GLY A 698 141.57 30.86 -91.20
C GLY A 698 140.51 30.43 -90.16
N GLY A 699 140.49 29.11 -89.85
CA GLY A 699 139.86 28.49 -88.65
C GLY A 699 138.43 27.98 -88.86
N CYS A 700 137.98 26.76 -88.50
CA CYS A 700 138.37 25.77 -87.45
C CYS A 700 138.20 26.28 -85.99
N GLU A 701 137.67 25.50 -85.03
CA GLU A 701 137.13 24.13 -85.05
C GLU A 701 136.14 23.83 -83.89
N LYS A 702 135.51 22.64 -83.93
CA LYS A 702 134.93 21.78 -82.86
C LYS A 702 134.42 22.35 -81.50
N GLU A 703 133.12 22.14 -81.26
CA GLU A 703 132.53 21.03 -80.43
C GLU A 703 132.86 20.84 -78.92
N VAL A 704 132.04 20.01 -78.24
CA VAL A 704 132.24 19.30 -76.95
C VAL A 704 132.11 20.13 -75.64
N SER A 705 131.43 19.71 -74.55
CA SER A 705 130.41 18.65 -74.27
C SER A 705 129.90 18.79 -72.80
N SER A 706 128.94 17.92 -72.40
CA SER A 706 128.83 17.31 -71.03
C SER A 706 128.34 18.16 -69.83
N MET A 707 127.72 17.60 -68.77
CA MET A 707 127.03 16.30 -68.57
C MET A 707 126.14 16.30 -67.29
N GLY A 708 125.27 15.28 -67.13
CA GLY A 708 124.57 14.93 -65.86
C GLY A 708 123.05 15.23 -65.87
N SER A 709 122.09 14.34 -65.60
CA SER A 709 121.94 13.18 -64.66
C SER A 709 121.82 13.59 -63.18
N ARG A 710 120.94 13.02 -62.33
CA ARG A 710 120.07 11.80 -62.37
C ARG A 710 118.95 11.94 -61.28
N SER A 711 117.96 11.08 -60.98
CA SER A 711 117.48 9.76 -61.47
C SER A 711 116.06 9.44 -60.90
N SER A 712 115.35 8.45 -61.49
CA SER A 712 114.51 7.41 -60.80
C SER A 712 113.22 7.79 -60.00
N SER A 713 112.23 6.91 -59.75
CA SER A 713 111.64 5.70 -60.39
C SER A 713 110.60 5.04 -59.42
N SER A 714 109.63 4.17 -59.74
CA SER A 714 108.79 3.82 -60.91
C SER A 714 107.86 2.63 -60.49
N GLY A 715 106.58 2.54 -60.89
CA GLY A 715 105.74 1.36 -60.51
C GLY A 715 104.25 1.40 -60.90
N SER A 716 103.61 0.22 -61.04
CA SER A 716 102.59 -0.03 -62.08
C SER A 716 101.68 -1.27 -61.88
N LEU A 717 100.42 -1.20 -62.37
CA LEU A 717 99.48 -2.25 -62.86
C LEU A 717 98.91 -3.42 -61.98
N ASN A 718 97.57 -3.50 -62.01
CA ASN A 718 96.62 -4.64 -62.16
C ASN A 718 96.80 -6.05 -61.55
N ALA A 719 95.71 -6.56 -60.94
CA ALA A 719 95.25 -7.98 -60.99
C ALA A 719 93.73 -8.11 -60.66
N LYS A 720 93.11 -9.29 -60.85
CA LYS A 720 91.67 -9.59 -60.63
C LYS A 720 91.44 -11.09 -60.33
N SER A 721 90.28 -11.49 -59.76
CA SER A 721 89.80 -12.90 -59.52
C SER A 721 90.53 -13.69 -58.39
N SER A 722 90.00 -14.75 -57.72
CA SER A 722 88.62 -15.27 -57.48
C SER A 722 88.61 -16.49 -56.52
N ASN A 723 87.42 -16.89 -56.01
CA ASN A 723 86.99 -18.21 -55.46
C ASN A 723 87.13 -18.55 -53.95
N GLU A 724 86.38 -19.60 -53.57
CA GLU A 724 86.03 -20.21 -52.25
C GLU A 724 87.23 -20.96 -51.58
N ASP A 725 87.18 -21.55 -50.36
CA ASP A 725 86.12 -22.27 -49.62
C ASP A 725 86.35 -22.27 -48.07
N ARG A 726 85.30 -22.64 -47.32
CA ARG A 726 85.19 -23.04 -45.88
C ARG A 726 85.12 -21.98 -44.76
N SER A 727 83.88 -21.76 -44.31
CA SER A 727 83.33 -22.05 -42.97
C SER A 727 84.27 -22.57 -41.85
N PRO A 728 83.96 -22.30 -40.55
CA PRO A 728 82.58 -22.14 -40.04
C PRO A 728 82.28 -20.94 -39.10
N GLU A 729 81.06 -20.42 -39.29
CA GLU A 729 80.01 -20.11 -38.29
C GLU A 729 80.27 -19.20 -37.06
N ASN A 730 79.22 -18.41 -36.74
CA ASN A 730 78.94 -17.64 -35.52
C ASN A 730 79.59 -16.24 -35.31
N THR A 731 78.75 -15.24 -35.63
CA THR A 731 78.44 -14.05 -34.81
C THR A 731 79.58 -13.12 -34.39
N SER A 732 80.01 -12.29 -35.35
CA SER A 732 80.91 -11.15 -35.14
C SER A 732 80.32 -10.03 -34.26
N SER A 733 81.05 -9.71 -33.19
CA SER A 733 81.56 -8.36 -32.88
C SER A 733 81.14 -7.24 -33.86
N SER A 734 80.46 -6.17 -33.44
CA SER A 734 81.01 -5.03 -32.66
C SER A 734 82.19 -4.32 -33.36
N ALA A 735 82.22 -3.00 -33.56
CA ALA A 735 81.24 -1.96 -33.17
C ALA A 735 81.50 -0.65 -33.93
N GLN A 736 80.47 0.21 -34.02
CA GLN A 736 80.59 1.63 -33.63
C GLN A 736 79.23 2.32 -33.55
N GLY A 737 79.05 3.16 -32.51
CA GLY A 737 78.19 4.34 -32.52
C GLY A 737 76.67 4.16 -32.61
N ASP A 738 76.01 3.92 -31.47
CA ASP A 738 74.87 4.75 -31.10
C ASP A 738 74.76 4.94 -29.56
N SER A 739 74.25 6.09 -29.13
CA SER A 739 74.40 6.60 -27.76
C SER A 739 73.17 6.33 -26.89
N PHE A 740 73.00 5.07 -26.48
CA PHE A 740 71.99 4.72 -25.47
C PHE A 740 72.26 5.42 -24.12
N PRO A 741 71.25 5.99 -23.45
CA PRO A 741 71.43 6.64 -22.16
C PRO A 741 71.79 5.62 -21.08
N GLU A 742 72.97 5.77 -20.46
CA GLU A 742 73.37 4.97 -19.31
C GLU A 742 72.46 5.31 -18.12
N VAL A 743 71.43 4.49 -17.89
CA VAL A 743 70.59 4.58 -16.70
C VAL A 743 71.46 4.27 -15.49
N ASP A 744 71.71 5.31 -14.68
CA ASP A 744 72.61 5.23 -13.52
C ASP A 744 72.27 4.02 -12.63
N LYS A 745 73.27 3.16 -12.49
CA LYS A 745 73.20 1.91 -11.72
C LYS A 745 72.89 2.21 -10.25
N ALA A 746 73.32 3.36 -9.72
CA ALA A 746 72.94 3.81 -8.38
C ALA A 746 71.43 4.10 -8.30
N ILE A 747 70.85 4.83 -9.25
CA ILE A 747 69.40 5.12 -9.29
C ILE A 747 68.58 3.83 -9.43
N LEU A 748 69.03 2.86 -10.23
CA LEU A 748 68.35 1.58 -10.37
C LEU A 748 68.39 0.76 -9.06
N ILE A 749 69.55 0.67 -8.41
CA ILE A 749 69.71 0.02 -7.10
C ILE A 749 68.85 0.72 -6.03
N GLU A 750 68.84 2.06 -6.02
CA GLU A 750 68.07 2.86 -5.07
C GLU A 750 66.55 2.71 -5.31
N ARG A 751 66.12 2.55 -6.57
CA ARG A 751 64.74 2.19 -6.93
C ARG A 751 64.37 0.77 -6.49
N ILE A 752 65.27 -0.21 -6.63
CA ILE A 752 65.08 -1.57 -6.13
C ILE A 752 64.97 -1.57 -4.60
N ILE A 753 65.85 -0.86 -3.89
CA ILE A 753 65.80 -0.72 -2.42
C ILE A 753 64.50 -0.01 -1.99
N ARG A 754 64.04 1.03 -2.71
CA ARG A 754 62.73 1.67 -2.47
C ARG A 754 61.56 0.70 -2.67
N LEU A 755 61.60 -0.14 -3.70
CA LEU A 755 60.59 -1.18 -3.94
C LEU A 755 60.61 -2.28 -2.87
N GLN A 756 61.79 -2.76 -2.47
CA GLN A 756 61.95 -3.73 -1.37
C GLN A 756 61.45 -3.16 -0.04
N LYS A 757 61.78 -1.90 0.30
CA LYS A 757 61.26 -1.20 1.50
C LYS A 757 59.76 -0.86 1.42
N ALA A 758 59.15 -0.89 0.24
CA ALA A 758 57.70 -0.80 0.08
C ALA A 758 57.03 -2.17 0.16
N HIS A 759 57.68 -3.23 -0.33
CA HIS A 759 57.21 -4.61 -0.22
C HIS A 759 57.28 -5.11 1.23
N ALA A 760 58.36 -4.86 1.95
CA ALA A 760 58.50 -5.19 3.37
C ALA A 760 57.36 -4.58 4.20
N ARG A 761 57.09 -3.27 4.05
CA ARG A 761 55.98 -2.58 4.71
C ARG A 761 54.58 -3.06 4.29
N LYS A 762 54.44 -3.67 3.11
CA LYS A 762 53.20 -4.36 2.71
C LYS A 762 53.09 -5.72 3.39
N ASN A 763 54.18 -6.48 3.48
CA ASN A 763 54.24 -7.74 4.24
C ASN A 763 53.90 -7.51 5.71
N GLU A 764 54.61 -6.61 6.39
CA GLU A 764 54.36 -6.23 7.80
C GLU A 764 52.88 -5.86 8.03
N LYS A 765 52.22 -5.24 7.04
CA LYS A 765 50.79 -4.90 7.12
C LYS A 765 49.85 -6.08 6.85
N ILE A 766 50.24 -7.03 5.99
CA ILE A 766 49.53 -8.30 5.80
C ILE A 766 49.64 -9.14 7.07
N ASP A 767 50.86 -9.35 7.58
CA ASP A 767 51.15 -10.12 8.79
C ASP A 767 50.33 -9.59 10.00
N PHE A 768 50.31 -8.26 10.19
CA PHE A 768 49.46 -7.58 11.19
C PHE A 768 47.96 -7.83 10.97
N MET A 769 47.48 -7.83 9.73
CA MET A 769 46.07 -8.08 9.43
C MET A 769 45.69 -9.54 9.63
N GLU A 770 46.58 -10.48 9.31
CA GLU A 770 46.39 -11.90 9.60
C GLU A 770 46.32 -12.17 11.11
N ASP A 771 47.20 -11.57 11.91
CA ASP A 771 47.15 -11.73 13.37
C ASP A 771 45.90 -11.10 14.00
N HIS A 772 45.45 -9.96 13.49
CA HIS A 772 44.16 -9.38 13.89
C HIS A 772 42.97 -10.28 13.50
N ILE A 773 43.00 -10.91 12.33
CA ILE A 773 41.98 -11.89 11.90
C ILE A 773 42.02 -13.14 12.79
N LYS A 774 43.20 -13.68 13.12
CA LYS A 774 43.37 -14.80 14.06
C LYS A 774 42.76 -14.46 15.42
N GLN A 775 43.06 -13.28 15.96
CA GLN A 775 42.51 -12.80 17.23
C GLN A 775 40.97 -12.65 17.19
N LEU A 776 40.42 -12.12 16.09
CA LEU A 776 38.97 -11.95 15.92
C LEU A 776 38.24 -13.31 15.82
N VAL A 777 38.83 -14.30 15.14
CA VAL A 777 38.33 -15.68 15.08
C VAL A 777 38.39 -16.35 16.45
N GLU A 778 39.44 -16.10 17.23
CA GLU A 778 39.59 -16.66 18.58
C GLU A 778 38.55 -16.07 19.55
N GLU A 779 38.28 -14.76 19.47
CA GLU A 779 37.20 -14.12 20.23
C GLU A 779 35.81 -14.58 19.79
N LEU A 780 35.59 -14.82 18.49
CA LEU A 780 34.36 -15.45 17.99
C LEU A 780 34.17 -16.84 18.61
N ARG A 781 35.19 -17.70 18.59
CA ARG A 781 35.14 -19.04 19.21
C ARG A 781 34.83 -18.99 20.70
N LYS A 782 35.46 -18.06 21.44
CA LYS A 782 35.16 -17.85 22.88
C LYS A 782 33.69 -17.45 23.08
N LYS A 783 33.20 -16.48 22.31
CA LYS A 783 31.80 -16.02 22.40
C LYS A 783 30.80 -17.12 22.03
N THR A 784 31.04 -17.88 20.97
CA THR A 784 30.23 -19.06 20.62
C THR A 784 30.23 -20.09 21.74
N LYS A 785 31.39 -20.39 22.35
CA LYS A 785 31.48 -21.33 23.47
C LYS A 785 30.73 -20.82 24.72
N ILE A 786 30.78 -19.52 25.01
CA ILE A 786 30.01 -18.89 26.09
C ILE A 786 28.50 -19.04 25.80
N ILE A 787 28.05 -18.63 24.61
CA ILE A 787 26.63 -18.74 24.19
C ILE A 787 26.15 -20.20 24.28
N GLN A 788 26.93 -21.16 23.79
CA GLN A 788 26.62 -22.58 23.90
C GLN A 788 26.55 -23.06 25.36
N THR A 789 27.40 -22.53 26.24
CA THR A 789 27.39 -22.86 27.69
C THR A 789 26.17 -22.26 28.39
N TYR A 790 25.71 -21.08 28.00
CA TYR A 790 24.46 -20.48 28.50
C TYR A 790 23.22 -21.27 28.02
N ILE A 791 23.14 -21.58 26.72
CA ILE A 791 22.05 -22.38 26.13
C ILE A 791 21.94 -23.78 26.75
N LEU A 792 23.06 -24.37 27.22
CA LEU A 792 23.07 -25.66 27.92
C LEU A 792 22.87 -25.56 29.44
N ARG A 793 22.77 -24.35 29.99
CA ARG A 793 22.62 -24.10 31.44
C ARG A 793 21.25 -23.54 31.81
N GLU A 794 20.60 -22.83 30.90
CA GLU A 794 19.25 -22.29 31.10
C GLU A 794 18.19 -23.22 30.52
N GLU A 795 17.11 -23.42 31.27
CA GLU A 795 15.96 -24.20 30.80
C GLU A 795 15.20 -23.44 29.71
N ALA A 796 14.50 -24.18 28.83
CA ALA A 796 13.90 -23.66 27.59
C ALA A 796 12.69 -22.71 27.81
N GLY A 797 12.96 -21.53 28.35
CA GLY A 797 11.98 -20.47 28.60
C GLY A 797 12.56 -19.17 29.18
N THR A 798 13.65 -19.21 29.96
CA THR A 798 14.14 -18.03 30.71
C THR A 798 14.71 -16.91 29.84
N LEU A 799 15.14 -17.23 28.62
CA LEU A 799 15.61 -16.26 27.62
C LEU A 799 14.52 -15.80 26.64
N SER A 800 13.24 -16.10 26.91
CA SER A 800 12.13 -15.52 26.15
C SER A 800 12.06 -14.01 26.43
N SER A 801 12.09 -13.19 25.38
CA SER A 801 11.83 -11.76 25.52
C SER A 801 10.39 -11.53 26.00
N GLU A 802 10.13 -10.47 26.76
CA GLU A 802 8.78 -10.05 27.14
C GLU A 802 7.85 -9.88 25.91
N ALA A 803 8.40 -9.44 24.77
CA ALA A 803 7.69 -9.39 23.50
C ALA A 803 7.40 -10.79 22.91
N SER A 804 8.27 -11.78 23.14
CA SER A 804 8.08 -13.18 22.75
C SER A 804 7.00 -13.85 23.61
N ASP A 805 6.97 -13.60 24.91
CA ASP A 805 5.93 -14.13 25.81
C ASP A 805 4.57 -13.45 25.58
N LEU A 806 4.53 -12.16 25.27
CA LEU A 806 3.32 -11.50 24.75
C LEU A 806 2.85 -12.15 23.44
N ASN A 807 3.76 -12.46 22.51
CA ASN A 807 3.40 -13.14 21.27
C ASN A 807 2.92 -14.58 21.52
N LYS A 808 3.52 -15.30 22.46
CA LYS A 808 3.13 -16.66 22.90
C LYS A 808 1.76 -16.64 23.57
N ALA A 809 1.46 -15.62 24.37
CA ALA A 809 0.13 -15.40 24.95
C ALA A 809 -0.91 -15.03 23.87
N HIS A 810 -0.53 -14.27 22.83
CA HIS A 810 -1.39 -14.00 21.67
C HIS A 810 -1.64 -15.27 20.84
N LEU A 811 -0.60 -16.05 20.53
CA LEU A 811 -0.70 -17.34 19.83
C LEU A 811 -1.56 -18.35 20.60
N SER A 812 -1.47 -18.35 21.94
CA SER A 812 -2.30 -19.19 22.82
C SER A 812 -3.76 -18.70 22.98
N LYS A 813 -4.06 -17.43 22.66
CA LYS A 813 -5.42 -16.86 22.73
C LYS A 813 -6.13 -16.82 21.37
N ARG A 814 -5.38 -16.65 20.28
CA ARG A 814 -5.89 -16.57 18.90
C ARG A 814 -5.83 -17.91 18.16
N GLY A 815 -4.97 -18.83 18.62
CA GLY A 815 -4.62 -20.04 17.88
C GLY A 815 -3.79 -19.70 16.65
N GLY A 816 -2.46 -19.70 16.77
CA GLY A 816 -1.58 -19.45 15.61
C GLY A 816 -1.67 -20.54 14.55
N ILE A 817 -1.29 -20.22 13.30
CA ILE A 817 -1.14 -21.04 12.07
C ILE A 817 -1.61 -22.51 12.13
N MET A 818 -1.06 -23.37 13.01
CA MET A 818 -1.50 -24.77 13.17
C MET A 818 -2.96 -24.91 13.62
N ALA A 819 -3.48 -24.01 14.48
CA ALA A 819 -4.90 -24.00 14.82
C ALA A 819 -5.73 -23.58 13.59
N SER A 820 -5.31 -22.55 12.85
CA SER A 820 -5.96 -22.10 11.60
C SER A 820 -5.94 -23.13 10.47
N LEU A 821 -5.14 -24.20 10.57
CA LEU A 821 -5.16 -25.35 9.67
C LEU A 821 -6.21 -26.42 10.04
N TYR A 822 -6.65 -26.46 11.31
CA TYR A 822 -7.67 -27.41 11.80
C TYR A 822 -9.03 -26.75 12.11
N THR A 823 -9.07 -25.43 12.31
CA THR A 823 -10.30 -24.64 12.44
C THR A 823 -10.63 -23.95 11.12
N SER A 824 -11.89 -23.99 10.68
CA SER A 824 -12.37 -23.41 9.42
C SER A 824 -12.43 -21.87 9.36
N HIS A 825 -11.70 -21.17 10.25
CA HIS A 825 -11.62 -19.71 10.29
C HIS A 825 -10.22 -19.24 9.87
N PRO A 826 -10.07 -18.44 8.80
CA PRO A 826 -8.78 -17.90 8.34
C PRO A 826 -8.36 -16.71 9.22
N ALA A 827 -8.07 -16.98 10.49
CA ALA A 827 -7.82 -15.95 11.51
C ALA A 827 -6.38 -15.38 11.50
N ASP A 828 -5.48 -15.91 10.67
CA ASP A 828 -4.04 -15.61 10.73
C ASP A 828 -3.47 -15.28 9.34
N SER A 829 -3.01 -14.03 9.16
CA SER A 829 -2.48 -13.52 7.89
C SER A 829 -1.14 -14.14 7.47
N GLY A 830 -0.53 -14.97 8.33
CA GLY A 830 0.69 -15.72 8.02
C GLY A 830 0.47 -17.03 7.25
N LEU A 831 -0.75 -17.54 7.15
CA LEU A 831 -1.04 -18.82 6.48
C LEU A 831 -1.16 -18.64 4.95
N THR A 832 -0.02 -18.59 4.26
CA THR A 832 0.01 -18.60 2.79
C THR A 832 -0.25 -20.00 2.22
N LEU A 833 -0.68 -20.06 0.94
CA LEU A 833 -0.91 -21.33 0.23
C LEU A 833 0.36 -22.19 0.14
N ASP A 834 1.51 -21.57 -0.09
CA ASP A 834 2.79 -22.30 -0.12
C ASP A 834 3.12 -22.90 1.25
N LEU A 835 2.84 -22.17 2.34
CA LEU A 835 3.06 -22.65 3.71
C LEU A 835 2.10 -23.78 4.09
N SER A 836 0.83 -23.73 3.65
CA SER A 836 -0.14 -24.81 3.93
C SER A 836 0.16 -26.08 3.12
N LEU A 837 0.69 -25.96 1.90
CA LEU A 837 1.20 -27.08 1.09
C LEU A 837 2.51 -27.67 1.67
N GLU A 838 3.42 -26.82 2.14
CA GLU A 838 4.65 -27.22 2.82
C GLU A 838 4.36 -27.98 4.14
N ILE A 839 3.39 -27.50 4.92
CA ILE A 839 2.94 -28.18 6.15
C ILE A 839 2.24 -29.50 5.81
N ASN A 840 1.37 -29.56 4.79
CA ASN A 840 0.76 -30.82 4.36
C ASN A 840 1.80 -31.87 3.93
N ARG A 841 2.82 -31.49 3.14
CA ARG A 841 3.91 -32.39 2.76
C ARG A 841 4.66 -32.94 3.97
N LYS A 842 4.92 -32.10 4.99
CA LYS A 842 5.60 -32.50 6.22
C LYS A 842 4.73 -33.40 7.11
N LEU A 843 3.44 -33.09 7.25
CA LEU A 843 2.48 -33.95 7.95
C LEU A 843 2.33 -35.31 7.25
N GLN A 844 2.24 -35.33 5.92
CA GLN A 844 2.20 -36.58 5.14
C GLN A 844 3.46 -37.41 5.37
N ALA A 845 4.66 -36.82 5.25
CA ALA A 845 5.91 -37.54 5.47
C ALA A 845 6.05 -38.10 6.90
N VAL A 846 5.60 -37.36 7.92
CA VAL A 846 5.54 -37.84 9.31
C VAL A 846 4.52 -38.97 9.48
N LEU A 847 3.39 -38.92 8.79
CA LEU A 847 2.33 -39.93 8.85
C LEU A 847 2.75 -41.21 8.10
N GLU A 848 3.47 -41.09 6.99
CA GLU A 848 4.10 -42.21 6.26
C GLU A 848 5.20 -42.90 7.10
N ASP A 849 6.11 -42.14 7.72
CA ASP A 849 7.12 -42.67 8.65
C ASP A 849 6.49 -43.31 9.91
N THR A 850 5.41 -42.72 10.43
CA THR A 850 4.66 -43.28 11.56
C THR A 850 3.93 -44.57 11.19
N LEU A 851 3.34 -44.66 9.99
CA LEU A 851 2.75 -45.89 9.47
C LEU A 851 3.83 -46.97 9.28
N LEU A 852 4.96 -46.63 8.66
CA LEU A 852 6.09 -47.54 8.47
C LEU A 852 6.58 -48.11 9.81
N LYS A 853 6.79 -47.25 10.81
CA LYS A 853 7.17 -47.67 12.17
C LYS A 853 6.13 -48.57 12.82
N ASN A 854 4.84 -48.29 12.66
CA ASN A 854 3.77 -49.15 13.20
C ASN A 854 3.72 -50.51 12.49
N ILE A 855 4.00 -50.59 11.18
CA ILE A 855 4.12 -51.85 10.44
C ILE A 855 5.31 -52.65 10.98
N THR A 856 6.51 -52.05 11.06
CA THR A 856 7.71 -52.71 11.59
C THR A 856 7.56 -53.14 13.07
N LEU A 857 6.88 -52.35 13.90
CA LEU A 857 6.55 -52.74 15.28
C LEU A 857 5.58 -53.93 15.31
N LYS A 858 4.58 -53.97 14.42
CA LYS A 858 3.65 -55.09 14.31
C LYS A 858 4.35 -56.37 13.85
N GLU A 859 5.24 -56.28 12.87
CA GLU A 859 6.09 -57.41 12.43
C GLU A 859 7.02 -57.89 13.55
N SER A 860 7.62 -56.97 14.31
CA SER A 860 8.45 -57.29 15.47
C SER A 860 7.66 -57.99 16.58
N LEU A 861 6.42 -57.54 16.84
CA LEU A 861 5.54 -58.11 17.86
C LEU A 861 5.00 -59.49 17.42
N GLN A 862 4.70 -59.69 16.13
CA GLN A 862 4.40 -61.01 15.58
C GLN A 862 5.61 -61.96 15.68
N THR A 863 6.82 -61.47 15.43
CA THR A 863 8.07 -62.26 15.56
C THR A 863 8.35 -62.65 17.02
N LEU A 864 8.08 -61.74 17.97
CA LEU A 864 8.15 -62.05 19.40
C LEU A 864 7.07 -63.06 19.81
N GLY A 865 5.85 -62.95 19.26
CA GLY A 865 4.76 -63.90 19.50
C GLY A 865 5.10 -65.33 19.05
N THR A 866 5.63 -65.50 17.84
CA THR A 866 6.03 -66.83 17.35
C THR A 866 7.22 -67.41 18.11
N GLU A 867 8.15 -66.58 18.59
CA GLU A 867 9.24 -67.03 19.46
C GLU A 867 8.73 -67.43 20.87
N ILE A 868 7.73 -66.72 21.41
CA ILE A 868 7.05 -67.11 22.65
C ILE A 868 6.32 -68.45 22.47
N GLU A 869 5.57 -68.65 21.38
CA GLU A 869 4.95 -69.95 21.06
C GLU A 869 5.99 -71.06 20.91
N ARG A 870 7.15 -70.77 20.29
CA ARG A 870 8.27 -71.71 20.14
C ARG A 870 8.86 -72.09 21.51
N LEU A 871 9.04 -71.12 22.41
CA LEU A 871 9.55 -71.33 23.76
C LEU A 871 8.56 -72.10 24.64
N ILE A 872 7.27 -71.75 24.63
CA ILE A 872 6.21 -72.51 25.33
C ILE A 872 6.15 -73.95 24.81
N THR A 873 6.24 -74.14 23.49
CA THR A 873 6.28 -75.47 22.88
C THR A 873 7.55 -76.24 23.25
N GLN A 874 8.68 -75.57 23.47
CA GLN A 874 9.93 -76.16 23.93
C GLN A 874 9.89 -76.52 25.42
N GLN A 875 9.27 -75.68 26.26
CA GLN A 875 9.03 -75.94 27.68
C GLN A 875 8.11 -77.15 27.88
N HIS A 876 6.93 -77.18 27.25
CA HIS A 876 6.03 -78.35 27.30
C HIS A 876 6.70 -79.64 26.77
N LYS A 877 7.69 -79.54 25.87
CA LYS A 877 8.50 -80.70 25.41
C LYS A 877 9.59 -81.11 26.38
N ALA A 878 10.05 -80.22 27.26
CA ALA A 878 10.97 -80.54 28.36
C ALA A 878 10.23 -81.13 29.56
N GLU A 879 9.08 -80.56 29.93
CA GLU A 879 8.20 -81.04 31.00
C GLU A 879 7.65 -82.45 30.72
N ARG A 880 7.41 -82.81 29.46
CA ARG A 880 7.05 -84.19 29.04
C ARG A 880 8.26 -85.14 28.86
N ARG A 881 9.46 -84.73 29.28
CA ARG A 881 10.70 -85.53 29.23
C ARG A 881 11.34 -85.74 30.60
N MET A 882 10.78 -85.13 31.65
CA MET A 882 11.00 -85.53 33.04
C MET A 882 9.84 -86.43 33.50
#